data_AF-A0A813TSA1-F1
#
_entry.id   AF-A0A813TSA1-F1
#
_cell.length_a   1.000
_cell.length_b   1.000
_cell.length_c   1.000
_cell.angle_alpha   90.00
_cell.angle_beta   90.00
_cell.angle_gamma   90.00
#
_symmetry.space_group_name_H-M   'P 1'
#
loop_
_entity.id
_entity.type
_entity.pdbx_description
1 polymer ?
#
loop_
_entity_poly.entity_id
_entity_poly.type
_entity_poly.pdbx_seq_one_letter_code
_entity_poly.pdbx_strand_id
1 'polypeptide(L)'
;MFDSSPLSQYCFIQKDVYYSRVFASLIINDPRVIPNIQLNEKCIQNATTLNRIDLRNTIDFSLDLKQFNFDEIANLNFKIQKNFNLKLNFIGFRSIIVDRTELKKKSLQAKINVNYQKSSFLFYFEGKLVRNCDQIKQIETFSFLNNASYQWFQADYAFRNINICPLLFRNVYIQVFYLTRLVDTFYIRRTLKFENINLLPDDLNCKILTVYFGLVLNLKIDENFLNNNVFKYLIDFRVTGKIDFIQKDIFKNLTNIRTLVFDGQNFRQLIHKNGIDWIQSINSGIDLDFSNLSDVLRHKNLLVHLNVQFDYRDYVDYLIYEPIFNQSNTFPDEDFCIYKNFPFNQLVNIIFDRFSYDTVDLSLSCTAFWVTHKIFNYQIFFSTYGKLNVSYKDLLERSNFNKMLDKCNFNMRLDLCDYKNISLINISKSPADILYLFGLIEKIIDFILTPLACLLGILLNMLTILITLKATTNSNFILNNQFYYMKWNAMLNFTICLIQNFRLFYAISNLDNDLNFIKSYPVQILYIFFFQFLLSSLKFSSSCAYLYFSILRCSLIGREHGKIFVLMMNANPKRLILSTLILSGMLNLVKLFSYEINKFNFALDYPTHVTVPLLLGLKYTELILIDGFNFLTDLINYFGFLIVSLVFDLILINKLRKTIKTREKLVKGNFLNKSNDDLQFKSLALLILNSTFNFLLRLPEMYNLIYLNFSLINSIFKNGYIQSKNLFYLFNFASRSNIMFTLYKTTSFLYLLSISSNFFMFYTFNSIFRFSLKKYFKSTNKSIDGNEKSFTKNTG
;
A
#
# COMPACT_ATOMS: atom_id res chain seq x y z
N MET A 1 15.56 -8.86 -45.77
CA MET A 1 14.63 -7.97 -46.48
C MET A 1 13.78 -7.29 -45.44
N PHE A 2 14.17 -6.07 -45.09
CA PHE A 2 13.43 -5.20 -44.18
C PHE A 2 12.56 -4.31 -45.07
N ASP A 3 11.25 -4.41 -44.92
CA ASP A 3 10.33 -3.38 -45.41
C ASP A 3 9.78 -2.61 -44.22
N SER A 4 10.16 -1.35 -44.21
CA SER A 4 9.78 -0.30 -43.29
C SER A 4 8.57 0.45 -43.85
N SER A 5 7.42 0.38 -43.16
CA SER A 5 6.35 1.36 -43.32
C SER A 5 6.10 2.06 -41.97
N PRO A 6 5.95 3.41 -41.95
CA PRO A 6 5.95 4.19 -40.72
C PRO A 6 4.57 4.19 -40.06
N LEU A 7 4.48 3.64 -38.85
CA LEU A 7 3.33 3.83 -37.97
C LEU A 7 3.41 5.22 -37.34
N SER A 8 2.53 6.11 -37.80
CA SER A 8 2.22 7.39 -37.18
C SER A 8 1.77 7.19 -35.73
N GLN A 9 2.64 7.56 -34.78
CA GLN A 9 2.33 7.55 -33.35
C GLN A 9 1.47 8.75 -32.99
N TYR A 10 0.23 8.49 -32.57
CA TYR A 10 -0.58 9.44 -31.80
C TYR A 10 -0.07 9.46 -30.36
N CYS A 11 0.52 10.59 -29.94
CA CYS A 11 0.82 10.87 -28.54
C CYS A 11 -0.49 11.06 -27.75
N PHE A 12 -0.84 10.10 -26.90
CA PHE A 12 -1.76 10.34 -25.78
C PHE A 12 -0.98 10.92 -24.61
N ILE A 13 -1.16 12.22 -24.34
CA ILE A 13 -0.74 12.86 -23.09
C ILE A 13 -1.86 12.61 -22.08
N GLN A 14 -1.65 11.67 -21.16
CA GLN A 14 -2.54 11.46 -20.02
C GLN A 14 -1.91 12.14 -18.79
N LYS A 15 -2.51 13.25 -18.34
CA LYS A 15 -2.12 13.98 -17.12
C LYS A 15 -2.79 13.34 -15.92
N ASP A 16 -2.03 12.66 -15.08
CA ASP A 16 -2.46 12.26 -13.74
C ASP A 16 -2.12 13.39 -12.75
N VAL A 17 -3.16 14.03 -12.20
CA VAL A 17 -3.04 15.04 -11.15
C VAL A 17 -3.36 14.36 -9.81
N TYR A 18 -2.32 14.10 -9.01
CA TYR A 18 -2.46 13.76 -7.59
C TYR A 18 -2.44 15.05 -6.76
N TYR A 19 -3.47 15.23 -5.92
CA TYR A 19 -3.57 16.34 -4.98
C TYR A 19 -2.59 16.16 -3.82
N SER A 20 -1.66 17.12 -3.64
CA SER A 20 -1.03 17.41 -2.35
C SER A 20 -1.31 18.87 -2.00
N ARG A 21 -1.89 19.10 -0.82
CA ARG A 21 -2.05 20.44 -0.25
C ARG A 21 -0.67 20.95 0.15
N VAL A 22 -0.13 21.92 -0.58
CA VAL A 22 1.08 22.65 -0.20
C VAL A 22 0.66 23.79 0.74
N PHE A 23 1.02 23.65 2.03
CA PHE A 23 1.11 24.79 2.94
C PHE A 23 2.41 25.53 2.63
N ALA A 24 2.32 26.74 2.10
CA ALA A 24 3.47 27.63 1.96
C ALA A 24 3.56 28.52 3.21
N SER A 25 4.47 28.18 4.12
CA SER A 25 5.03 29.12 5.09
C SER A 25 6.31 29.71 4.49
N LEU A 26 6.25 30.98 4.07
CA LEU A 26 7.42 31.73 3.63
C LEU A 26 8.20 32.21 4.86
N ILE A 27 9.35 31.59 5.12
CA ILE A 27 10.43 32.13 5.95
C ILE A 27 11.56 32.50 4.98
N ILE A 28 11.76 33.79 4.74
CA ILE A 28 12.89 34.33 3.98
C ILE A 28 13.97 34.69 5.00
N ASN A 29 15.11 34.00 4.94
CA ASN A 29 16.37 34.43 5.54
C ASN A 29 17.51 34.03 4.60
N ASP A 30 17.83 34.89 3.63
CA ASP A 30 19.22 35.09 3.19
C ASP A 30 19.34 36.42 2.40
N PRO A 31 19.99 37.47 2.95
CA PRO A 31 20.21 38.73 2.26
C PRO A 31 21.62 38.75 1.68
N ARG A 32 21.82 38.12 0.53
CA ARG A 32 23.04 38.27 -0.27
C ARG A 32 22.84 37.66 -1.65
N VAL A 33 22.36 38.47 -2.60
CA VAL A 33 22.78 38.56 -4.02
C VAL A 33 21.83 39.56 -4.70
N ILE A 34 22.31 40.78 -4.92
CA ILE A 34 21.81 41.71 -5.94
C ILE A 34 22.96 41.82 -6.97
N PRO A 35 22.67 41.82 -8.28
CA PRO A 35 22.75 43.11 -8.97
C PRO A 35 21.64 43.38 -9.99
N ASN A 36 21.23 44.65 -9.99
CA ASN A 36 20.84 45.48 -11.13
C ASN A 36 19.54 45.17 -11.90
N ILE A 37 18.44 45.77 -11.44
CA ILE A 37 17.42 46.32 -12.34
C ILE A 37 17.10 47.75 -11.87
N GLN A 38 17.30 48.72 -12.77
CA GLN A 38 17.01 50.14 -12.57
C GLN A 38 15.50 50.35 -12.39
N LEU A 39 15.13 50.93 -11.25
CA LEU A 39 13.81 51.52 -11.03
C LEU A 39 13.85 52.99 -11.45
N ASN A 40 12.86 53.40 -12.24
CA ASN A 40 12.63 54.78 -12.62
C ASN A 40 11.73 55.42 -11.54
N GLU A 41 12.28 56.40 -10.83
CA GLU A 41 11.60 57.18 -9.80
C GLU A 41 10.57 58.13 -10.40
N LYS A 42 9.38 58.21 -9.81
CA LYS A 42 8.67 59.48 -9.62
C LYS A 42 7.57 59.39 -8.55
N CYS A 43 7.63 60.38 -7.65
CA CYS A 43 6.63 60.86 -6.70
C CYS A 43 6.61 60.25 -5.29
N ILE A 44 7.40 60.88 -4.41
CA ILE A 44 7.17 61.04 -2.96
C ILE A 44 6.75 62.49 -2.70
N GLN A 45 5.72 62.69 -1.87
CA GLN A 45 5.44 63.80 -0.92
C GLN A 45 3.99 63.55 -0.42
N ASN A 46 3.62 63.45 0.86
CA ASN A 46 4.13 64.01 2.11
C ASN A 46 3.86 63.06 3.29
N ALA A 47 4.69 63.17 4.33
CA ALA A 47 4.55 62.50 5.63
C ALA A 47 4.38 63.54 6.75
N THR A 48 3.56 63.22 7.76
CA THR A 48 3.63 63.54 9.21
C THR A 48 2.27 63.09 9.79
N THR A 49 2.07 62.26 10.82
CA THR A 49 2.76 62.01 12.10
C THR A 49 2.48 60.58 12.63
N LEU A 50 3.37 60.07 13.51
CA LEU A 50 3.32 58.76 14.17
C LEU A 50 2.15 58.59 15.17
N ASN A 51 1.59 57.37 15.27
CA ASN A 51 1.72 56.52 16.47
C ASN A 51 1.25 55.07 16.22
N ARG A 52 1.98 54.12 16.85
CA ARG A 52 1.76 52.66 16.89
C ARG A 52 0.32 52.29 17.27
N ILE A 53 -0.36 51.45 16.47
CA ILE A 53 -1.43 50.54 16.93
C ILE A 53 -1.36 49.22 16.14
N ASP A 54 -1.57 48.12 16.85
CA ASP A 54 -1.50 46.70 16.48
C ASP A 54 -2.05 46.27 15.11
N LEU A 55 -1.27 45.44 14.41
CA LEU A 55 -1.69 44.65 13.25
C LEU A 55 -2.35 43.33 13.69
N ARG A 56 -3.55 43.43 14.27
CA ARG A 56 -4.56 42.36 14.27
C ARG A 56 -5.93 43.02 14.34
N ASN A 57 -6.49 43.38 13.19
CA ASN A 57 -7.92 43.51 12.95
C ASN A 57 -8.12 43.85 11.46
N THR A 58 -8.66 42.91 10.69
CA THR A 58 -9.29 43.18 9.40
C THR A 58 -10.56 43.99 9.64
N ILE A 59 -10.57 45.24 9.18
CA ILE A 59 -11.77 46.08 9.13
C ILE A 59 -12.54 45.69 7.86
N ASP A 60 -13.71 45.09 8.02
CA ASP A 60 -14.69 44.92 6.95
C ASP A 60 -15.42 46.25 6.72
N PHE A 61 -15.32 46.80 5.52
CA PHE A 61 -16.24 47.84 5.05
C PHE A 61 -17.44 47.18 4.36
N SER A 62 -18.60 47.18 5.03
CA SER A 62 -19.88 46.93 4.38
C SER A 62 -20.49 48.23 3.87
N LEU A 63 -20.52 48.42 2.55
CA LEU A 63 -21.30 49.47 1.90
C LEU A 63 -22.75 48.96 1.71
N ASP A 64 -23.68 49.50 2.49
CA ASP A 64 -25.12 49.21 2.37
C ASP A 64 -25.69 50.04 1.20
N LEU A 65 -25.77 49.44 0.01
CA LEU A 65 -26.40 50.05 -1.16
C LEU A 65 -27.91 49.78 -1.15
N LYS A 66 -28.62 50.51 -0.28
CA LYS A 66 -30.07 50.71 -0.39
C LYS A 66 -30.28 52.09 -0.98
N GLN A 67 -30.83 52.15 -2.19
CA GLN A 67 -31.26 53.32 -2.98
C GLN A 67 -30.37 53.62 -4.19
N PHE A 68 -30.57 52.85 -5.27
CA PHE A 68 -30.42 53.37 -6.63
C PHE A 68 -31.57 52.87 -7.46
N ASN A 69 -32.27 53.78 -8.13
CA ASN A 69 -33.34 53.48 -9.08
C ASN A 69 -32.68 53.23 -10.45
N PHE A 70 -32.80 52.00 -10.96
CA PHE A 70 -32.00 51.52 -12.10
C PHE A 70 -32.52 51.98 -13.48
N ASP A 71 -33.66 52.67 -13.53
CA ASP A 71 -34.26 53.10 -14.79
C ASP A 71 -33.63 54.38 -15.38
N GLU A 72 -32.82 55.15 -14.62
CA GLU A 72 -32.18 56.38 -15.12
C GLU A 72 -30.83 56.15 -15.82
N ILE A 73 -30.19 54.98 -15.65
CA ILE A 73 -28.87 54.71 -16.25
C ILE A 73 -28.99 54.24 -17.72
N ALA A 74 -30.16 53.78 -18.15
CA ALA A 74 -30.38 53.28 -19.51
C ALA A 74 -30.40 54.37 -20.61
N ASN A 75 -30.44 55.67 -20.25
CA ASN A 75 -30.61 56.76 -21.22
C ASN A 75 -29.43 57.74 -21.36
N LEU A 76 -28.25 57.43 -20.80
CA LEU A 76 -27.06 58.28 -20.99
C LEU A 76 -26.28 57.91 -22.26
N ASN A 77 -26.60 58.62 -23.35
CA ASN A 77 -25.84 58.61 -24.60
C ASN A 77 -24.46 59.28 -24.43
N PHE A 78 -23.39 58.48 -24.35
CA PHE A 78 -22.03 58.99 -24.51
C PHE A 78 -21.62 58.96 -25.99
N LYS A 79 -21.39 60.15 -26.55
CA LYS A 79 -20.88 60.39 -27.90
C LYS A 79 -19.34 60.35 -27.84
N ILE A 80 -18.72 59.23 -28.19
CA ILE A 80 -17.26 59.14 -28.38
C ILE A 80 -16.96 59.11 -29.88
N GLN A 81 -16.08 60.01 -30.31
CA GLN A 81 -15.67 60.22 -31.69
C GLN A 81 -14.98 58.99 -32.32
N LYS A 82 -15.32 58.81 -33.61
CA LYS A 82 -14.70 57.98 -34.65
C LYS A 82 -13.19 57.71 -34.49
N ASN A 83 -12.82 56.44 -34.34
CA ASN A 83 -12.01 55.67 -35.32
C ASN A 83 -11.52 54.37 -34.68
N PHE A 84 -12.40 53.37 -34.55
CA PHE A 84 -12.08 51.94 -34.57
C PHE A 84 -13.42 51.21 -34.76
N ASN A 85 -13.62 50.61 -35.94
CA ASN A 85 -14.75 49.70 -36.17
C ASN A 85 -14.46 48.38 -35.47
N LEU A 86 -14.74 48.33 -34.18
CA LEU A 86 -14.85 47.11 -33.38
C LEU A 86 -16.22 47.15 -32.71
N LYS A 87 -17.18 46.36 -33.24
CA LYS A 87 -18.41 46.02 -32.53
C LYS A 87 -18.02 45.23 -31.28
N LEU A 88 -17.80 45.93 -30.18
CA LEU A 88 -17.55 45.35 -28.87
C LEU A 88 -18.89 45.01 -28.21
N ASN A 89 -19.23 43.73 -28.25
CA ASN A 89 -20.33 43.18 -27.47
C ASN A 89 -19.92 43.16 -25.99
N PHE A 90 -20.39 44.13 -25.21
CA PHE A 90 -20.33 44.07 -23.75
C PHE A 90 -21.50 43.24 -23.22
N ILE A 91 -21.21 42.11 -22.58
CA ILE A 91 -22.16 41.43 -21.70
C ILE A 91 -21.46 41.23 -20.36
N GLY A 92 -21.99 41.91 -19.32
CA GLY A 92 -21.45 41.89 -17.97
C GLY A 92 -21.63 40.52 -17.31
N PHE A 93 -20.53 39.77 -17.20
CA PHE A 93 -20.25 39.04 -15.97
C PHE A 93 -19.60 40.03 -15.01
N ARG A 94 -19.96 40.01 -13.73
CA ARG A 94 -19.20 40.74 -12.72
C ARG A 94 -17.73 40.28 -12.84
N SER A 95 -16.88 41.18 -13.29
CA SER A 95 -15.60 40.89 -13.92
C SER A 95 -14.61 40.22 -12.97
N ILE A 96 -14.06 39.07 -13.37
CA ILE A 96 -12.65 38.76 -13.11
C ILE A 96 -11.91 39.27 -14.34
N ILE A 97 -11.10 40.32 -14.16
CA ILE A 97 -10.17 40.79 -15.18
C ILE A 97 -9.11 39.70 -15.34
N VAL A 98 -9.05 39.06 -16.51
CA VAL A 98 -7.86 38.33 -16.96
C VAL A 98 -7.24 39.18 -18.06
N ASP A 99 -6.09 39.77 -17.75
CA ASP A 99 -5.29 40.53 -18.69
C ASP A 99 -4.89 39.64 -19.88
N ARG A 100 -5.05 40.17 -21.10
CA ARG A 100 -5.10 39.39 -22.34
C ARG A 100 -3.90 39.64 -23.24
N THR A 101 -2.71 39.83 -22.66
CA THR A 101 -1.50 40.14 -23.44
C THR A 101 -0.46 39.02 -23.55
N GLU A 102 -0.64 37.85 -22.92
CA GLU A 102 0.25 36.68 -23.14
C GLU A 102 -0.49 35.33 -23.24
N LEU A 103 -1.35 35.16 -24.24
CA LEU A 103 -1.99 33.87 -24.51
C LEU A 103 -1.86 33.44 -25.97
N LYS A 104 -0.64 33.07 -26.35
CA LYS A 104 -0.39 32.14 -27.47
C LYS A 104 0.26 30.86 -26.91
N LYS A 105 -0.46 29.75 -27.10
CA LYS A 105 -0.04 28.34 -26.91
C LYS A 105 0.27 27.90 -25.47
N LYS A 106 -0.77 27.50 -24.73
CA LYS A 106 -0.81 26.28 -23.87
C LYS A 106 -2.24 26.09 -23.35
N SER A 107 -2.68 24.82 -23.26
CA SER A 107 -4.00 24.37 -22.81
C SER A 107 -4.47 25.09 -21.53
N LEU A 108 -5.47 25.96 -21.64
CA LEU A 108 -6.04 26.71 -20.53
C LEU A 108 -6.91 25.78 -19.66
N GLN A 109 -6.50 25.52 -18.42
CA GLN A 109 -7.39 25.02 -17.36
C GLN A 109 -8.14 26.22 -16.77
N ALA A 110 -9.29 26.58 -17.35
CA ALA A 110 -10.16 27.59 -16.77
C ALA A 110 -10.97 26.97 -15.62
N LYS A 111 -10.65 27.33 -14.37
CA LYS A 111 -11.51 27.08 -13.21
C LYS A 111 -12.43 28.29 -13.06
N ILE A 112 -13.64 28.22 -13.61
CA ILE A 112 -14.63 29.29 -13.48
C ILE A 112 -15.29 29.14 -12.10
N ASN A 113 -14.77 29.86 -11.11
CA ASN A 113 -15.46 30.04 -9.82
C ASN A 113 -16.42 31.25 -9.96
N VAL A 114 -17.71 30.98 -10.13
CA VAL A 114 -18.73 32.04 -10.11
C VAL A 114 -19.06 32.37 -8.65
N ASN A 115 -18.47 33.44 -8.10
CA ASN A 115 -18.70 33.87 -6.73
C ASN A 115 -19.95 34.77 -6.61
N TYR A 116 -20.73 34.54 -5.55
CA TYR A 116 -22.10 35.03 -5.36
C TYR A 116 -22.27 36.54 -5.15
N GLN A 117 -23.27 37.10 -5.83
CA GLN A 117 -24.37 37.82 -5.20
C GLN A 117 -25.68 37.49 -5.95
N LYS A 118 -26.62 36.81 -5.26
CA LYS A 118 -28.07 36.69 -5.53
C LYS A 118 -28.57 36.62 -7.00
N SER A 119 -27.81 36.04 -7.92
CA SER A 119 -28.22 35.89 -9.32
C SER A 119 -28.56 34.43 -9.60
N SER A 120 -29.82 34.18 -10.00
CA SER A 120 -30.17 33.04 -10.84
C SER A 120 -29.20 33.01 -12.04
N PHE A 121 -28.77 31.82 -12.49
CA PHE A 121 -28.07 31.72 -13.79
C PHE A 121 -29.07 32.16 -14.87
N LEU A 122 -28.92 33.43 -15.26
CA LEU A 122 -29.69 34.06 -16.30
C LEU A 122 -28.73 34.12 -17.49
N PHE A 123 -28.98 33.29 -18.51
CA PHE A 123 -28.19 33.37 -19.74
C PHE A 123 -28.58 34.66 -20.44
N TYR A 124 -27.72 35.68 -20.37
CA TYR A 124 -27.91 36.89 -21.15
C TYR A 124 -27.14 36.76 -22.46
N PHE A 125 -27.84 36.90 -23.58
CA PHE A 125 -27.24 37.03 -24.91
C PHE A 125 -27.64 38.39 -25.48
N GLU A 126 -26.65 39.19 -25.88
CA GLU A 126 -26.84 40.59 -26.31
C GLU A 126 -27.68 41.44 -25.32
N GLY A 127 -27.46 41.24 -24.01
CA GLY A 127 -28.20 41.94 -22.95
C GLY A 127 -29.65 41.47 -22.77
N LYS A 128 -30.15 40.54 -23.60
CA LYS A 128 -31.46 39.92 -23.44
C LYS A 128 -31.35 38.63 -22.66
N LEU A 129 -32.23 38.48 -21.68
CA LEU A 129 -32.37 37.25 -20.93
C LEU A 129 -32.96 36.15 -21.81
N VAL A 130 -32.18 35.12 -22.08
CA VAL A 130 -32.57 33.92 -22.79
C VAL A 130 -33.20 32.95 -21.79
N ARG A 131 -34.52 32.71 -21.94
CA ARG A 131 -35.34 31.93 -21.00
C ARG A 131 -35.76 30.57 -21.51
N ASN A 132 -35.74 30.33 -22.81
CA ASN A 132 -36.21 29.08 -23.42
C ASN A 132 -35.36 28.68 -24.65
N CYS A 133 -35.56 27.45 -25.14
CA CYS A 133 -34.81 26.95 -26.28
C CYS A 133 -35.07 27.69 -27.59
N ASP A 134 -36.26 28.24 -27.80
CA ASP A 134 -36.59 28.93 -29.06
C ASP A 134 -35.78 30.23 -29.21
N GLN A 135 -35.55 30.93 -28.11
CA GLN A 135 -34.64 32.07 -28.08
C GLN A 135 -33.19 31.67 -28.37
N ILE A 136 -32.74 30.49 -27.89
CA ILE A 136 -31.39 29.96 -28.19
C ILE A 136 -31.27 29.56 -29.66
N LYS A 137 -32.29 28.94 -30.24
CA LYS A 137 -32.32 28.55 -31.66
C LYS A 137 -32.20 29.75 -32.60
N GLN A 138 -32.82 30.87 -32.26
CA GLN A 138 -32.76 32.10 -33.05
C GLN A 138 -31.39 32.79 -33.00
N ILE A 139 -30.54 32.40 -32.06
CA ILE A 139 -29.19 32.94 -31.92
C ILE A 139 -28.23 32.02 -32.69
N GLU A 140 -28.07 32.27 -33.99
CA GLU A 140 -27.16 31.52 -34.88
C GLU A 140 -25.68 31.56 -34.41
N THR A 141 -25.33 32.52 -33.56
CA THR A 141 -23.95 32.82 -33.11
C THR A 141 -23.72 32.55 -31.63
N PHE A 142 -24.38 31.55 -31.03
CA PHE A 142 -24.07 31.12 -29.65
C PHE A 142 -22.70 30.41 -29.62
N SER A 143 -21.61 31.18 -29.69
CA SER A 143 -20.24 30.66 -29.87
C SER A 143 -19.47 30.47 -28.55
N PHE A 144 -20.05 30.81 -27.40
CA PHE A 144 -19.28 30.89 -26.14
C PHE A 144 -19.05 29.51 -25.47
N LEU A 145 -19.95 28.55 -25.69
CA LEU A 145 -19.82 27.17 -25.20
C LEU A 145 -19.50 26.16 -26.32
N ASN A 146 -19.71 26.55 -27.58
CA ASN A 146 -19.37 25.71 -28.72
C ASN A 146 -17.85 25.48 -28.76
N ASN A 147 -17.42 24.21 -28.70
CA ASN A 147 -16.04 23.75 -28.64
C ASN A 147 -15.28 24.06 -27.34
N ALA A 148 -15.99 24.22 -26.23
CA ALA A 148 -15.35 24.38 -24.92
C ALA A 148 -15.09 23.02 -24.25
N SER A 149 -13.88 22.86 -23.70
CA SER A 149 -13.51 21.71 -22.87
C SER A 149 -13.28 22.15 -21.42
N TYR A 150 -14.13 21.68 -20.50
CA TYR A 150 -14.04 21.95 -19.07
C TYR A 150 -13.61 20.70 -18.32
N GLN A 151 -12.63 20.84 -17.43
CA GLN A 151 -12.33 19.76 -16.47
C GLN A 151 -13.39 19.69 -15.37
N TRP A 152 -13.87 20.86 -14.92
CA TRP A 152 -14.87 20.97 -13.86
C TRP A 152 -15.86 22.07 -14.21
N PHE A 153 -17.14 21.73 -14.17
CA PHE A 153 -18.24 22.68 -14.20
C PHE A 153 -18.99 22.55 -12.88
N GLN A 154 -18.92 23.57 -12.03
CA GLN A 154 -19.63 23.62 -10.76
C GLN A 154 -20.70 24.71 -10.82
N ALA A 155 -21.94 24.35 -10.49
CA ALA A 155 -23.00 25.32 -10.29
C ALA A 155 -23.71 25.06 -8.96
N ASP A 156 -23.58 26.03 -8.06
CA ASP A 156 -24.26 26.03 -6.77
C ASP A 156 -25.52 26.93 -6.87
N TYR A 157 -26.62 26.57 -6.20
CA TYR A 157 -27.84 27.40 -6.03
C TYR A 157 -28.60 27.91 -7.29
N ALA A 158 -28.25 27.46 -8.49
CA ALA A 158 -28.58 28.21 -9.71
C ALA A 158 -30.00 28.02 -10.29
N PHE A 159 -30.70 26.92 -9.98
CA PHE A 159 -31.92 26.56 -10.69
C PHE A 159 -33.16 26.76 -9.82
N ARG A 160 -33.94 27.82 -10.07
CA ARG A 160 -35.29 27.98 -9.51
C ARG A 160 -36.31 27.64 -10.59
N ASN A 161 -36.73 26.38 -10.70
CA ASN A 161 -37.76 25.93 -11.65
C ASN A 161 -37.58 26.41 -13.09
N ILE A 162 -36.36 26.35 -13.61
CA ILE A 162 -36.09 26.67 -15.03
C ILE A 162 -35.82 25.36 -15.74
N ASN A 163 -36.56 25.10 -16.82
CA ASN A 163 -36.19 24.06 -17.75
C ASN A 163 -34.98 24.55 -18.54
N ILE A 164 -33.85 23.86 -18.38
CA ILE A 164 -32.61 24.15 -19.07
C ILE A 164 -32.74 23.68 -20.50
N CYS A 165 -32.37 24.53 -21.44
CA CYS A 165 -32.32 24.12 -22.83
C CYS A 165 -31.13 23.18 -23.10
N PRO A 166 -31.33 21.96 -23.63
CA PRO A 166 -30.23 21.08 -24.04
C PRO A 166 -29.21 21.73 -24.99
N LEU A 167 -29.64 22.67 -25.84
CA LEU A 167 -28.76 23.38 -26.79
C LEU A 167 -27.63 24.18 -26.12
N LEU A 168 -27.75 24.50 -24.82
CA LEU A 168 -26.66 25.12 -24.05
C LEU A 168 -25.42 24.24 -23.96
N PHE A 169 -25.59 22.93 -24.13
CA PHE A 169 -24.52 21.94 -24.07
C PHE A 169 -23.97 21.55 -25.45
N ARG A 170 -24.34 22.29 -26.52
CA ARG A 170 -23.90 22.00 -27.87
C ARG A 170 -22.37 22.16 -28.00
N ASN A 171 -21.70 21.13 -28.52
CA ASN A 171 -20.25 20.99 -28.68
C ASN A 171 -19.45 21.23 -27.38
N VAL A 172 -20.00 20.82 -26.23
CA VAL A 172 -19.37 20.97 -24.92
C VAL A 172 -18.75 19.64 -24.47
N TYR A 173 -17.49 19.68 -24.00
CA TYR A 173 -16.87 18.57 -23.28
C TYR A 173 -16.71 18.95 -21.80
N ILE A 174 -17.35 18.22 -20.89
CA ILE A 174 -17.23 18.41 -19.43
C ILE A 174 -16.76 17.09 -18.81
N GLN A 175 -15.58 17.10 -18.19
CA GLN A 175 -15.12 15.92 -17.46
C GLN A 175 -15.94 15.71 -16.18
N VAL A 176 -16.15 16.75 -15.37
CA VAL A 176 -16.97 16.68 -14.15
C VAL A 176 -18.02 17.79 -14.10
N PHE A 177 -19.29 17.41 -14.01
CA PHE A 177 -20.45 18.30 -13.84
C PHE A 177 -20.98 18.16 -12.41
N TYR A 178 -20.78 19.20 -11.60
CA TYR A 178 -21.10 19.20 -10.18
C TYR A 178 -22.19 20.21 -9.84
N LEU A 179 -23.30 19.75 -9.27
CA LEU A 179 -24.33 20.62 -8.71
C LEU A 179 -24.54 20.30 -7.23
N THR A 180 -24.79 21.34 -6.42
CA THR A 180 -25.19 21.13 -5.02
C THR A 180 -26.54 21.75 -4.70
N ARG A 181 -27.16 21.25 -3.62
CA ARG A 181 -28.36 21.84 -2.99
C ARG A 181 -29.58 21.81 -3.89
N LEU A 182 -29.79 20.68 -4.58
CA LEU A 182 -31.03 20.38 -5.30
C LEU A 182 -32.11 19.98 -4.28
N VAL A 183 -33.22 20.71 -4.26
CA VAL A 183 -34.27 20.57 -3.24
C VAL A 183 -35.63 20.62 -3.93
N ASP A 184 -36.46 19.59 -3.83
CA ASP A 184 -37.86 19.62 -4.26
C ASP A 184 -38.76 19.49 -3.02
N THR A 185 -39.12 20.64 -2.43
CA THR A 185 -40.01 20.72 -1.28
C THR A 185 -41.16 21.68 -1.56
N PHE A 186 -42.20 21.63 -0.73
CA PHE A 186 -43.33 22.56 -0.82
C PHE A 186 -42.89 24.04 -0.78
N TYR A 187 -41.89 24.37 0.05
CA TYR A 187 -41.43 25.76 0.25
C TYR A 187 -40.33 26.19 -0.72
N ILE A 188 -39.46 25.26 -1.13
CA ILE A 188 -38.31 25.54 -1.97
C ILE A 188 -38.23 24.49 -3.07
N ARG A 189 -38.29 24.96 -4.32
CA ARG A 189 -38.12 24.13 -5.50
C ARG A 189 -36.92 24.55 -6.33
N ARG A 190 -35.87 23.74 -6.23
CA ARG A 190 -34.60 23.83 -6.94
C ARG A 190 -34.32 22.50 -7.61
N THR A 191 -34.93 22.34 -8.77
CA THR A 191 -34.81 21.14 -9.59
C THR A 191 -34.07 21.47 -10.88
N LEU A 192 -33.31 20.50 -11.37
CA LEU A 192 -32.77 20.52 -12.73
C LEU A 192 -33.81 19.82 -13.61
N LYS A 193 -34.26 20.47 -14.67
CA LYS A 193 -35.09 19.83 -15.71
C LYS A 193 -34.62 20.33 -17.05
N PHE A 194 -34.65 19.49 -18.06
CA PHE A 194 -34.35 19.85 -19.43
C PHE A 194 -35.64 20.06 -20.21
N GLU A 195 -35.67 21.05 -21.10
CA GLU A 195 -36.74 21.17 -22.09
C GLU A 195 -36.68 19.96 -23.03
N ASN A 196 -37.83 19.33 -23.27
CA ASN A 196 -37.92 18.24 -24.23
C ASN A 196 -37.92 18.83 -25.64
N ILE A 197 -36.77 18.77 -26.31
CA ILE A 197 -36.66 19.12 -27.72
C ILE A 197 -36.39 17.83 -28.50
N ASN A 198 -37.09 17.66 -29.61
CA ASN A 198 -36.77 16.65 -30.63
C ASN A 198 -35.45 17.02 -31.32
N LEU A 199 -34.33 16.77 -30.65
CA LEU A 199 -32.98 16.87 -31.21
C LEU A 199 -32.46 15.46 -31.47
N LEU A 200 -31.79 15.26 -32.59
CA LEU A 200 -31.00 14.05 -32.77
C LEU A 200 -29.79 14.12 -31.83
N PRO A 201 -29.39 13.03 -31.16
CA PRO A 201 -28.28 13.04 -30.21
C PRO A 201 -26.97 13.61 -30.79
N ASP A 202 -26.77 13.44 -32.10
CA ASP A 202 -25.56 13.88 -32.80
C ASP A 202 -25.54 15.40 -33.06
N ASP A 203 -26.67 16.09 -32.93
CA ASP A 203 -26.78 17.54 -33.11
C ASP A 203 -26.17 18.33 -31.95
N LEU A 204 -26.15 17.73 -30.75
CA LEU A 204 -25.56 18.34 -29.56
C LEU A 204 -24.05 18.11 -29.48
N ASN A 205 -23.51 16.94 -29.83
CA ASN A 205 -22.09 16.60 -29.64
C ASN A 205 -21.57 16.98 -28.22
N CYS A 206 -22.40 16.77 -27.19
CA CYS A 206 -22.04 17.01 -25.80
C CYS A 206 -21.37 15.77 -25.20
N LYS A 207 -20.33 15.94 -24.39
CA LYS A 207 -19.62 14.86 -23.68
C LYS A 207 -19.44 15.21 -22.22
N ILE A 208 -20.39 14.78 -21.38
CA ILE A 208 -20.28 14.84 -19.92
C ILE A 208 -19.88 13.47 -19.40
N LEU A 209 -18.70 13.34 -18.78
CA LEU A 209 -18.19 12.03 -18.33
C LEU A 209 -18.61 11.68 -16.91
N THR A 210 -18.60 12.64 -15.99
CA THR A 210 -18.94 12.45 -14.59
C THR A 210 -19.95 13.49 -14.15
N VAL A 211 -21.00 13.07 -13.45
CA VAL A 211 -22.01 13.93 -12.86
C VAL A 211 -22.03 13.69 -11.36
N TYR A 212 -21.99 14.77 -10.59
CA TYR A 212 -22.11 14.72 -9.15
C TYR A 212 -23.17 15.70 -8.64
N PHE A 213 -24.12 15.18 -7.88
CA PHE A 213 -25.18 15.93 -7.23
C PHE A 213 -25.05 15.84 -5.72
N GLY A 214 -24.61 16.93 -5.10
CA GLY A 214 -24.41 17.04 -3.66
C GLY A 214 -25.60 17.66 -2.92
N LEU A 215 -25.82 17.27 -1.65
CA LEU A 215 -26.82 17.87 -0.75
C LEU A 215 -28.24 17.88 -1.36
N VAL A 216 -28.68 16.71 -1.80
CA VAL A 216 -29.96 16.54 -2.49
C VAL A 216 -31.11 16.26 -1.51
N LEU A 217 -32.28 16.87 -1.73
CA LEU A 217 -33.50 16.61 -0.96
C LEU A 217 -34.70 16.39 -1.89
N ASN A 218 -35.29 15.20 -1.80
CA ASN A 218 -36.45 14.75 -2.56
C ASN A 218 -36.29 14.85 -4.10
N LEU A 219 -35.10 14.53 -4.62
CA LEU A 219 -34.85 14.60 -6.06
C LEU A 219 -35.62 13.51 -6.83
N LYS A 220 -36.18 13.88 -7.98
CA LYS A 220 -36.75 12.96 -8.94
C LYS A 220 -35.79 12.81 -10.13
N ILE A 221 -35.33 11.58 -10.35
CA ILE A 221 -34.43 11.21 -11.45
C ILE A 221 -35.31 10.57 -12.53
N ASP A 222 -35.76 11.39 -13.47
CA ASP A 222 -36.56 11.01 -14.64
C ASP A 222 -35.88 11.46 -15.95
N GLU A 223 -36.50 11.17 -17.09
CA GLU A 223 -35.98 11.58 -18.41
C GLU A 223 -35.83 13.10 -18.58
N ASN A 224 -36.62 13.89 -17.86
CA ASN A 224 -36.48 15.34 -17.88
C ASN A 224 -35.24 15.78 -17.08
N PHE A 225 -34.83 15.04 -16.06
CA PHE A 225 -33.65 15.31 -15.27
C PHE A 225 -32.36 14.80 -15.93
N LEU A 226 -32.34 13.52 -16.35
CA LEU A 226 -31.24 12.89 -17.08
C LEU A 226 -31.55 12.81 -18.58
N ASN A 227 -31.52 13.96 -19.25
CA ASN A 227 -31.75 13.99 -20.70
C ASN A 227 -30.71 13.15 -21.47
N ASN A 228 -31.18 12.11 -22.17
CA ASN A 228 -30.32 11.16 -22.89
C ASN A 228 -29.39 11.81 -23.91
N ASN A 229 -29.79 12.93 -24.53
CA ASN A 229 -28.96 13.62 -25.52
C ASN A 229 -27.80 14.38 -24.86
N VAL A 230 -27.98 14.88 -23.63
CA VAL A 230 -26.95 15.59 -22.87
C VAL A 230 -26.00 14.60 -22.17
N PHE A 231 -26.53 13.52 -21.62
CA PHE A 231 -25.77 12.57 -20.79
C PHE A 231 -25.38 11.26 -21.51
N LYS A 232 -25.50 11.18 -22.84
CA LYS A 232 -25.15 9.98 -23.65
C LYS A 232 -23.79 9.36 -23.32
N TYR A 233 -22.80 10.18 -22.95
CA TYR A 233 -21.43 9.75 -22.65
C TYR A 233 -21.11 9.65 -21.15
N LEU A 234 -22.14 9.68 -20.29
CA LEU A 234 -21.98 9.60 -18.85
C LEU A 234 -21.38 8.24 -18.44
N ILE A 235 -20.26 8.29 -17.73
CA ILE A 235 -19.54 7.11 -17.21
C ILE A 235 -19.82 6.94 -15.71
N ASP A 236 -19.86 8.05 -14.96
CA ASP A 236 -19.96 8.06 -13.50
C ASP A 236 -21.05 9.02 -13.05
N PHE A 237 -22.05 8.50 -12.35
CA PHE A 237 -23.18 9.26 -11.84
C PHE A 237 -23.23 9.15 -10.32
N ARG A 238 -23.20 10.28 -9.63
CA ARG A 238 -23.08 10.33 -8.17
C ARG A 238 -24.15 11.24 -7.58
N VAL A 239 -24.86 10.75 -6.57
CA VAL A 239 -25.88 11.51 -5.85
C VAL A 239 -25.72 11.31 -4.35
N THR A 240 -25.55 12.41 -3.61
CA THR A 240 -25.56 12.40 -2.14
C THR A 240 -26.77 13.16 -1.59
N GLY A 241 -27.50 12.51 -0.68
CA GLY A 241 -28.76 13.02 -0.11
C GLY A 241 -29.98 12.15 -0.44
N LYS A 242 -31.16 12.71 -0.18
CA LYS A 242 -32.45 11.99 -0.27
C LYS A 242 -33.03 12.06 -1.68
N ILE A 243 -33.21 10.92 -2.31
CA ILE A 243 -33.88 10.76 -3.61
C ILE A 243 -35.32 10.34 -3.37
N ASP A 244 -36.25 11.01 -4.06
CA ASP A 244 -37.69 10.73 -3.97
C ASP A 244 -38.11 9.65 -4.98
N PHE A 245 -37.62 9.76 -6.20
CA PHE A 245 -38.05 8.92 -7.32
C PHE A 245 -36.92 8.62 -8.30
N ILE A 246 -36.88 7.39 -8.83
CA ILE A 246 -36.05 7.00 -9.97
C ILE A 246 -36.94 6.31 -10.99
N GLN A 247 -36.99 6.84 -12.22
CA GLN A 247 -37.69 6.21 -13.32
C GLN A 247 -37.03 4.88 -13.70
N LYS A 248 -37.84 3.82 -13.86
CA LYS A 248 -37.39 2.43 -14.11
C LYS A 248 -36.31 2.30 -15.20
N ASP A 249 -36.52 2.89 -16.37
CA ASP A 249 -35.61 2.67 -17.51
C ASP A 249 -34.55 3.78 -17.69
N ILE A 250 -34.37 4.65 -16.68
CA ILE A 250 -33.54 5.86 -16.86
C ILE A 250 -32.08 5.54 -17.21
N PHE A 251 -31.50 4.50 -16.61
CA PHE A 251 -30.11 4.11 -16.85
C PHE A 251 -29.95 3.17 -18.04
N LYS A 252 -31.03 2.55 -18.53
CA LYS A 252 -30.99 1.63 -19.67
C LYS A 252 -30.46 2.30 -20.94
N ASN A 253 -30.77 3.59 -21.11
CA ASN A 253 -30.36 4.38 -22.27
C ASN A 253 -28.92 4.93 -22.16
N LEU A 254 -28.29 4.84 -20.97
CA LEU A 254 -26.96 5.37 -20.69
C LEU A 254 -25.90 4.27 -20.84
N THR A 255 -25.69 3.80 -22.07
CA THR A 255 -24.82 2.64 -22.40
C THR A 255 -23.36 2.73 -21.89
N ASN A 256 -22.88 3.93 -21.64
CA ASN A 256 -21.52 4.19 -21.14
C ASN A 256 -21.41 4.19 -19.61
N ILE A 257 -22.52 4.11 -18.87
CA ILE A 257 -22.49 4.14 -17.43
C ILE A 257 -21.70 2.94 -16.90
N ARG A 258 -20.78 3.21 -15.97
CA ARG A 258 -19.93 2.22 -15.30
C ARG A 258 -20.00 2.35 -13.79
N THR A 259 -20.33 3.52 -13.28
CA THR A 259 -20.40 3.77 -11.84
C THR A 259 -21.67 4.57 -11.51
N LEU A 260 -22.42 4.07 -10.54
CA LEU A 260 -23.53 4.74 -9.89
C LEU A 260 -23.19 4.84 -8.41
N VAL A 261 -23.13 6.05 -7.87
CA VAL A 261 -22.84 6.29 -6.45
C VAL A 261 -24.08 6.88 -5.77
N PHE A 262 -24.54 6.24 -4.72
CA PHE A 262 -25.66 6.71 -3.90
C PHE A 262 -25.27 6.80 -2.43
N ASP A 263 -25.95 7.71 -1.72
CA ASP A 263 -25.84 7.86 -0.27
C ASP A 263 -26.44 6.66 0.47
N GLY A 264 -25.61 5.95 1.21
CA GLY A 264 -25.96 4.76 1.98
C GLY A 264 -26.98 5.00 3.08
N GLN A 265 -27.04 6.20 3.67
CA GLN A 265 -28.03 6.51 4.71
C GLN A 265 -29.45 6.53 4.13
N ASN A 266 -29.60 6.98 2.89
CA ASN A 266 -30.88 7.13 2.19
C ASN A 266 -31.19 5.97 1.24
N PHE A 267 -30.19 5.12 0.93
CA PHE A 267 -30.32 4.06 -0.08
C PHE A 267 -31.40 3.03 0.25
N ARG A 268 -31.53 2.62 1.52
CA ARG A 268 -32.60 1.70 1.95
C ARG A 268 -33.99 2.31 1.68
N GLN A 269 -34.21 3.56 2.06
CA GLN A 269 -35.48 4.26 1.81
C GLN A 269 -35.75 4.38 0.31
N LEU A 270 -34.72 4.65 -0.49
CA LEU A 270 -34.82 4.73 -1.94
C LEU A 270 -35.34 3.40 -2.51
N ILE A 271 -34.77 2.26 -2.11
CA ILE A 271 -35.21 0.95 -2.59
C ILE A 271 -36.62 0.60 -2.12
N HIS A 272 -36.96 0.84 -0.86
CA HIS A 272 -38.32 0.60 -0.36
C HIS A 272 -39.36 1.40 -1.14
N LYS A 273 -39.02 2.64 -1.50
CA LYS A 273 -39.93 3.54 -2.21
C LYS A 273 -40.02 3.26 -3.71
N ASN A 274 -38.90 2.96 -4.36
CA ASN A 274 -38.81 2.85 -5.83
C ASN A 274 -38.72 1.41 -6.34
N GLY A 275 -38.58 0.45 -5.43
CA GLY A 275 -38.15 -0.90 -5.77
C GLY A 275 -36.72 -0.93 -6.32
N ILE A 276 -36.38 -2.08 -6.89
CA ILE A 276 -35.09 -2.34 -7.57
C ILE A 276 -35.23 -2.45 -9.08
N ASP A 277 -36.42 -2.21 -9.63
CA ASP A 277 -36.72 -2.32 -11.06
C ASP A 277 -35.78 -1.47 -11.93
N TRP A 278 -35.36 -0.31 -11.42
CA TRP A 278 -34.40 0.56 -12.10
C TRP A 278 -32.97 0.02 -12.08
N ILE A 279 -32.63 -0.85 -11.13
CA ILE A 279 -31.37 -1.58 -11.10
C ILE A 279 -31.45 -2.75 -12.08
N GLN A 280 -32.58 -3.45 -12.12
CA GLN A 280 -32.83 -4.57 -13.04
C GLN A 280 -32.94 -4.16 -14.51
N SER A 281 -33.19 -2.88 -14.81
CA SER A 281 -33.16 -2.37 -16.18
C SER A 281 -31.73 -2.20 -16.70
N ILE A 282 -30.74 -2.03 -15.80
CA ILE A 282 -29.31 -1.94 -16.12
C ILE A 282 -28.86 -3.30 -16.66
N ASN A 283 -28.27 -3.30 -17.87
CA ASN A 283 -27.81 -4.53 -18.50
C ASN A 283 -28.88 -5.64 -18.59
N SER A 284 -30.17 -5.27 -18.68
CA SER A 284 -31.30 -6.22 -18.75
C SER A 284 -31.22 -7.26 -19.88
N GLY A 285 -30.37 -7.05 -20.89
CA GLY A 285 -30.09 -8.02 -21.95
C GLY A 285 -28.99 -9.05 -21.65
N ILE A 286 -28.42 -9.04 -20.43
CA ILE A 286 -27.34 -9.92 -19.99
C ILE A 286 -27.86 -10.80 -18.86
N ASP A 287 -27.76 -12.11 -19.00
CA ASP A 287 -28.02 -13.06 -17.91
C ASP A 287 -26.89 -14.10 -17.89
N LEU A 288 -25.94 -13.93 -16.97
CA LEU A 288 -24.74 -14.75 -16.90
C LEU A 288 -24.90 -15.92 -15.94
N ASP A 289 -24.45 -17.08 -16.41
CA ASP A 289 -24.08 -18.17 -15.52
C ASP A 289 -22.65 -17.96 -15.00
N PHE A 290 -22.52 -17.60 -13.72
CA PHE A 290 -21.22 -17.45 -13.07
C PHE A 290 -20.39 -18.74 -13.02
N SER A 291 -20.99 -19.90 -13.26
CA SER A 291 -20.24 -21.15 -13.41
C SER A 291 -19.37 -21.16 -14.68
N ASN A 292 -19.74 -20.37 -15.69
CA ASN A 292 -19.03 -20.27 -16.97
C ASN A 292 -18.15 -19.01 -17.03
N LEU A 293 -16.88 -19.15 -16.63
CA LEU A 293 -15.91 -18.05 -16.62
C LEU A 293 -15.76 -17.35 -17.98
N SER A 294 -15.87 -18.08 -19.08
CA SER A 294 -15.67 -17.50 -20.42
C SER A 294 -16.76 -16.48 -20.78
N ASP A 295 -17.99 -16.74 -20.34
CA ASP A 295 -19.14 -15.86 -20.58
C ASP A 295 -19.03 -14.57 -19.75
N VAL A 296 -18.58 -14.70 -18.49
CA VAL A 296 -18.29 -13.57 -17.60
C VAL A 296 -17.16 -12.69 -18.18
N LEU A 297 -16.09 -13.29 -18.68
CA LEU A 297 -14.96 -12.54 -19.26
C LEU A 297 -15.35 -11.80 -20.55
N ARG A 298 -16.25 -12.36 -21.36
CA ARG A 298 -16.74 -11.73 -22.58
C ARG A 298 -17.50 -10.42 -22.29
N HIS A 299 -18.24 -10.37 -21.20
CA HIS A 299 -19.10 -9.23 -20.85
C HIS A 299 -18.52 -8.29 -19.80
N LYS A 300 -17.32 -8.57 -19.28
CA LYS A 300 -16.66 -7.79 -18.20
C LYS A 300 -16.65 -6.27 -18.42
N ASN A 301 -16.49 -5.80 -19.65
CA ASN A 301 -16.42 -4.37 -19.94
C ASN A 301 -17.77 -3.64 -19.78
N LEU A 302 -18.87 -4.37 -19.58
CA LEU A 302 -20.22 -3.85 -19.35
C LEU A 302 -20.57 -3.77 -17.86
N LEU A 303 -19.63 -4.11 -16.98
CA LEU A 303 -19.80 -4.07 -15.54
C LEU A 303 -20.21 -2.67 -15.06
N VAL A 304 -21.32 -2.60 -14.33
CA VAL A 304 -21.79 -1.39 -13.64
C VAL A 304 -21.60 -1.56 -12.14
N HIS A 305 -20.85 -0.65 -11.54
CA HIS A 305 -20.62 -0.58 -10.11
C HIS A 305 -21.68 0.31 -9.45
N LEU A 306 -22.54 -0.29 -8.65
CA LEU A 306 -23.47 0.40 -7.77
C LEU A 306 -22.82 0.59 -6.40
N ASN A 307 -22.18 1.73 -6.19
CA ASN A 307 -21.51 2.07 -4.94
C ASN A 307 -22.47 2.78 -3.99
N VAL A 308 -22.69 2.18 -2.83
CA VAL A 308 -23.52 2.69 -1.75
C VAL A 308 -22.56 3.18 -0.66
N GLN A 309 -22.36 4.50 -0.62
CA GLN A 309 -21.35 5.12 0.23
C GLN A 309 -21.96 5.66 1.52
N PHE A 310 -21.40 5.24 2.63
CA PHE A 310 -21.71 5.78 3.95
C PHE A 310 -20.52 6.65 4.37
N ASP A 311 -20.44 7.85 3.81
CA ASP A 311 -19.26 8.71 3.97
C ASP A 311 -19.14 9.26 5.41
N TYR A 312 -17.91 9.43 5.88
CA TYR A 312 -17.56 9.84 7.24
C TYR A 312 -17.15 11.32 7.24
N ARG A 313 -17.88 12.14 8.03
CA ARG A 313 -17.52 13.47 8.56
C ARG A 313 -17.26 14.66 7.62
N ASP A 314 -16.88 14.51 6.35
CA ASP A 314 -16.41 15.68 5.57
C ASP A 314 -17.47 16.38 4.69
N TYR A 315 -18.65 15.78 4.49
CA TYR A 315 -19.52 16.18 3.37
C TYR A 315 -20.76 17.01 3.73
N VAL A 316 -21.20 16.98 4.99
CA VAL A 316 -22.30 17.81 5.46
C VAL A 316 -21.93 18.27 6.85
N ASP A 317 -22.14 19.55 7.13
CA ASP A 317 -22.00 20.16 8.45
C ASP A 317 -23.12 19.67 9.41
N TYR A 318 -23.40 18.36 9.40
CA TYR A 318 -24.09 17.66 10.46
C TYR A 318 -23.11 17.51 11.62
N LEU A 319 -22.68 18.62 12.22
CA LEU A 319 -21.86 18.64 13.45
C LEU A 319 -22.51 17.87 14.64
N ILE A 320 -23.69 17.28 14.46
CA ILE A 320 -24.51 16.65 15.49
C ILE A 320 -24.89 15.19 15.15
N TYR A 321 -24.73 14.72 13.91
CA TYR A 321 -25.05 13.33 13.55
C TYR A 321 -23.79 12.56 13.18
N GLU A 322 -23.33 11.71 14.10
CA GLU A 322 -22.45 10.62 13.72
C GLU A 322 -23.17 9.79 12.64
N PRO A 323 -22.54 9.51 11.48
CA PRO A 323 -23.06 8.53 10.55
C PRO A 323 -22.91 7.15 11.22
N ILE A 324 -23.87 6.80 12.07
CA ILE A 324 -23.94 5.47 12.67
C ILE A 324 -24.43 4.56 11.56
N PHE A 325 -23.50 3.93 10.85
CA PHE A 325 -23.82 2.72 10.13
C PHE A 325 -24.30 1.69 11.15
N ASN A 326 -25.61 1.61 11.28
CA ASN A 326 -26.23 0.57 12.04
C ASN A 326 -26.57 -0.55 11.05
N GLN A 327 -25.84 -1.65 11.16
CA GLN A 327 -26.00 -2.80 10.29
C GLN A 327 -27.42 -3.35 10.33
N SER A 328 -28.04 -3.43 11.52
CA SER A 328 -29.41 -3.94 11.67
C SER A 328 -30.45 -3.02 11.02
N ASN A 329 -30.18 -1.71 10.97
CA ASN A 329 -31.03 -0.75 10.28
C ASN A 329 -30.83 -0.72 8.77
N THR A 330 -29.61 -1.03 8.30
CA THR A 330 -29.22 -0.97 6.89
C THR A 330 -29.61 -2.24 6.13
N PHE A 331 -29.41 -3.39 6.77
CA PHE A 331 -29.75 -4.71 6.24
C PHE A 331 -30.65 -5.48 7.21
N PRO A 332 -31.87 -5.00 7.51
CA PRO A 332 -32.79 -5.76 8.32
C PRO A 332 -33.13 -7.11 7.68
N ASP A 333 -33.50 -8.07 8.51
CA ASP A 333 -33.91 -9.41 8.07
C ASP A 333 -35.24 -9.40 7.32
N GLU A 334 -36.09 -8.40 7.59
CA GLU A 334 -37.36 -8.16 6.90
C GLU A 334 -37.15 -7.75 5.44
N ASP A 335 -35.98 -7.18 5.10
CA ASP A 335 -35.66 -6.72 3.75
C ASP A 335 -35.05 -7.82 2.86
N PHE A 336 -34.93 -9.05 3.36
CA PHE A 336 -34.26 -10.15 2.66
C PHE A 336 -34.75 -10.35 1.22
N CYS A 337 -36.07 -10.27 0.99
CA CYS A 337 -36.65 -10.47 -0.34
C CYS A 337 -36.29 -9.36 -1.34
N ILE A 338 -36.08 -8.14 -0.87
CA ILE A 338 -35.60 -7.03 -1.70
C ILE A 338 -34.17 -7.36 -2.18
N TYR A 339 -33.30 -7.79 -1.27
CA TYR A 339 -31.91 -8.09 -1.56
C TYR A 339 -31.70 -9.40 -2.34
N LYS A 340 -32.61 -10.37 -2.21
CA LYS A 340 -32.66 -11.62 -3.00
C LYS A 340 -32.72 -11.32 -4.51
N ASN A 341 -33.51 -10.32 -4.90
CA ASN A 341 -33.87 -10.05 -6.29
C ASN A 341 -32.89 -9.11 -7.01
N PHE A 342 -31.75 -8.76 -6.38
CA PHE A 342 -30.75 -7.93 -7.04
C PHE A 342 -30.11 -8.64 -8.25
N PRO A 343 -29.93 -7.92 -9.37
CA PRO A 343 -29.51 -8.50 -10.64
C PRO A 343 -27.98 -8.71 -10.73
N PHE A 344 -27.40 -9.49 -9.82
CA PHE A 344 -25.95 -9.75 -9.82
C PHE A 344 -25.50 -10.39 -11.15
N ASN A 345 -26.31 -11.30 -11.70
CA ASN A 345 -26.13 -11.97 -13.01
C ASN A 345 -26.10 -11.01 -14.21
N GLN A 346 -26.62 -9.79 -14.07
CA GLN A 346 -26.60 -8.75 -15.11
C GLN A 346 -25.31 -7.90 -15.05
N LEU A 347 -24.26 -8.36 -14.34
CA LEU A 347 -23.03 -7.61 -14.08
C LEU A 347 -23.27 -6.27 -13.37
N VAL A 348 -24.24 -6.22 -12.46
CA VAL A 348 -24.41 -5.11 -11.53
C VAL A 348 -23.73 -5.49 -10.22
N ASN A 349 -22.59 -4.85 -9.95
CA ASN A 349 -21.82 -5.11 -8.74
C ASN A 349 -22.10 -4.04 -7.68
N ILE A 350 -22.57 -4.48 -6.52
CA ILE A 350 -22.92 -3.58 -5.43
C ILE A 350 -21.74 -3.51 -4.46
N ILE A 351 -21.28 -2.30 -4.21
CA ILE A 351 -20.19 -2.02 -3.28
C ILE A 351 -20.77 -1.21 -2.14
N PHE A 352 -20.73 -1.76 -0.93
CA PHE A 352 -20.97 -0.97 0.28
C PHE A 352 -19.60 -0.51 0.78
N ASP A 353 -19.41 0.80 0.96
CA ASP A 353 -18.08 1.35 1.29
C ASP A 353 -17.53 0.80 2.62
N ARG A 354 -16.20 0.86 2.75
CA ARG A 354 -15.35 0.14 3.70
C ARG A 354 -15.62 0.49 5.15
N PHE A 355 -16.62 -0.14 5.76
CA PHE A 355 -16.63 -0.26 7.20
C PHE A 355 -15.51 -1.18 7.66
N SER A 356 -14.74 -0.70 8.63
CA SER A 356 -13.96 -1.55 9.50
C SER A 356 -14.99 -2.26 10.39
N TYR A 357 -15.37 -3.48 10.02
CA TYR A 357 -16.36 -4.27 10.80
C TYR A 357 -15.84 -4.65 12.20
N ASP A 358 -14.57 -4.36 12.46
CA ASP A 358 -13.83 -4.70 13.67
C ASP A 358 -14.42 -4.08 14.96
N THR A 359 -15.35 -3.12 14.85
CA THR A 359 -16.00 -2.47 16.03
C THR A 359 -17.51 -2.68 16.13
N VAL A 360 -18.15 -3.41 15.21
CA VAL A 360 -19.61 -3.62 15.23
C VAL A 360 -19.91 -4.98 15.87
N ASP A 361 -20.71 -4.98 16.94
CA ASP A 361 -21.17 -6.19 17.63
C ASP A 361 -21.67 -7.24 16.62
N LEU A 362 -21.08 -8.43 16.65
CA LEU A 362 -21.11 -9.52 15.63
C LEU A 362 -22.48 -10.15 15.32
N SER A 363 -23.58 -9.53 15.73
CA SER A 363 -24.93 -9.95 15.34
C SER A 363 -25.25 -9.50 13.91
N LEU A 364 -24.52 -10.05 12.93
CA LEU A 364 -24.85 -9.88 11.52
C LEU A 364 -26.29 -10.38 11.28
N SER A 365 -27.10 -9.57 10.60
CA SER A 365 -28.38 -10.03 10.07
C SER A 365 -28.16 -11.05 8.93
N CYS A 366 -29.14 -11.91 8.71
CA CYS A 366 -29.14 -12.87 7.62
C CYS A 366 -29.19 -12.18 6.24
N THR A 367 -29.87 -11.05 6.14
CA THR A 367 -29.83 -10.20 4.93
C THR A 367 -28.42 -9.70 4.64
N ALA A 368 -27.70 -9.15 5.63
CA ALA A 368 -26.33 -8.66 5.45
C ALA A 368 -25.38 -9.80 5.04
N PHE A 369 -25.55 -10.98 5.64
CA PHE A 369 -24.78 -12.18 5.31
C PHE A 369 -25.05 -12.65 3.87
N TRP A 370 -26.31 -12.66 3.43
CA TRP A 370 -26.70 -13.03 2.06
C TRP A 370 -26.09 -12.09 1.01
N VAL A 371 -26.25 -10.78 1.22
CA VAL A 371 -25.69 -9.74 0.35
C VAL A 371 -24.16 -9.88 0.29
N THR A 372 -23.52 -10.05 1.44
CA THR A 372 -22.07 -10.29 1.55
C THR A 372 -21.63 -11.53 0.78
N HIS A 373 -22.32 -12.65 0.92
CA HIS A 373 -21.96 -13.90 0.24
C HIS A 373 -22.10 -13.78 -1.29
N LYS A 374 -23.17 -13.13 -1.78
CA LYS A 374 -23.36 -12.87 -3.21
C LYS A 374 -22.29 -11.94 -3.77
N ILE A 375 -21.98 -10.85 -3.05
CA ILE A 375 -20.90 -9.92 -3.40
C ILE A 375 -19.55 -10.64 -3.37
N PHE A 376 -19.29 -11.51 -2.39
CA PHE A 376 -18.02 -12.23 -2.27
C PHE A 376 -17.79 -13.19 -3.45
N ASN A 377 -18.81 -13.96 -3.83
CA ASN A 377 -18.73 -14.81 -5.02
C ASN A 377 -18.43 -13.98 -6.26
N TYR A 378 -19.15 -12.86 -6.44
CA TYR A 378 -18.89 -11.92 -7.53
C TYR A 378 -17.46 -11.35 -7.49
N GLN A 379 -16.99 -10.92 -6.32
CA GLN A 379 -15.66 -10.37 -6.13
C GLN A 379 -14.58 -11.41 -6.38
N ILE A 380 -14.72 -12.68 -5.98
CA ILE A 380 -13.75 -13.73 -6.31
C ILE A 380 -13.53 -13.80 -7.83
N PHE A 381 -14.60 -13.78 -8.63
CA PHE A 381 -14.51 -13.80 -10.10
C PHE A 381 -13.77 -12.59 -10.69
N PHE A 382 -13.86 -11.41 -10.07
CA PHE A 382 -13.23 -10.17 -10.56
C PHE A 382 -11.99 -9.72 -9.76
N SER A 383 -11.62 -10.42 -8.69
CA SER A 383 -10.57 -10.07 -7.70
C SER A 383 -9.14 -10.15 -8.24
N THR A 384 -8.94 -10.41 -9.52
CA THR A 384 -7.65 -10.16 -10.18
C THR A 384 -7.22 -8.67 -10.10
N TYR A 385 -8.10 -7.74 -9.68
CA TYR A 385 -7.80 -6.29 -9.73
C TYR A 385 -8.04 -5.46 -8.46
N GLY A 386 -8.50 -6.00 -7.33
CA GLY A 386 -8.79 -5.17 -6.14
C GLY A 386 -8.46 -5.85 -4.81
N LYS A 387 -7.87 -5.11 -3.87
CA LYS A 387 -7.68 -5.53 -2.47
C LYS A 387 -9.02 -6.04 -1.92
N LEU A 388 -9.15 -7.34 -1.71
CA LEU A 388 -10.10 -7.86 -0.72
C LEU A 388 -9.64 -7.28 0.62
N ASN A 389 -10.42 -6.35 1.18
CA ASN A 389 -10.13 -5.84 2.51
C ASN A 389 -10.16 -7.01 3.50
N VAL A 390 -9.10 -7.13 4.29
CA VAL A 390 -8.85 -8.21 5.25
C VAL A 390 -10.04 -8.43 6.20
N SER A 391 -10.76 -7.36 6.56
CA SER A 391 -11.96 -7.40 7.43
C SER A 391 -13.09 -8.32 6.91
N TYR A 392 -13.28 -8.48 5.59
CA TYR A 392 -14.28 -9.40 5.05
C TYR A 392 -13.89 -10.88 5.15
N LYS A 393 -12.57 -11.15 5.18
CA LYS A 393 -12.02 -12.50 5.31
C LYS A 393 -12.20 -13.03 6.74
N ASP A 394 -12.12 -12.15 7.72
CA ASP A 394 -12.32 -12.47 9.14
C ASP A 394 -13.81 -12.72 9.46
N LEU A 395 -14.73 -12.00 8.79
CA LEU A 395 -16.18 -12.27 8.86
C LEU A 395 -16.58 -13.64 8.26
N LEU A 396 -15.79 -14.16 7.31
CA LEU A 396 -16.06 -15.40 6.59
C LEU A 396 -15.26 -16.60 7.11
N GLU A 397 -14.61 -16.51 8.28
CA GLU A 397 -14.02 -17.71 8.89
C GLU A 397 -15.05 -18.84 8.95
N ARG A 398 -14.71 -19.97 8.31
CA ARG A 398 -15.61 -21.11 8.01
C ARG A 398 -16.39 -21.63 9.23
N SER A 399 -15.82 -21.48 10.42
CA SER A 399 -16.43 -21.89 11.69
C SER A 399 -17.67 -21.06 12.03
N ASN A 400 -17.72 -19.79 11.64
CA ASN A 400 -18.88 -18.91 11.80
C ASN A 400 -19.79 -18.95 10.57
N PHE A 401 -19.26 -19.19 9.37
CA PHE A 401 -20.08 -19.27 8.15
C PHE A 401 -21.10 -20.41 8.20
N ASN A 402 -20.67 -21.64 8.56
CA ASN A 402 -21.58 -22.78 8.67
C ASN A 402 -22.59 -22.57 9.81
N LYS A 403 -22.15 -22.04 10.95
CA LYS A 403 -23.04 -21.69 12.08
C LYS A 403 -24.07 -20.63 11.69
N MET A 404 -23.69 -19.63 10.89
CA MET A 404 -24.60 -18.60 10.41
C MET A 404 -25.55 -19.13 9.32
N LEU A 405 -25.08 -20.01 8.42
CA LEU A 405 -25.95 -20.72 7.47
C LEU A 405 -27.05 -21.49 8.21
N ASP A 406 -26.67 -22.25 9.24
CA ASP A 406 -27.60 -23.02 10.07
C ASP A 406 -28.56 -22.09 10.85
N LYS A 407 -28.03 -21.00 11.44
CA LYS A 407 -28.83 -20.01 12.18
C LYS A 407 -29.82 -19.26 11.30
N CYS A 408 -29.44 -18.91 10.08
CA CYS A 408 -30.23 -18.05 9.21
C CYS A 408 -31.35 -18.76 8.47
N ASN A 409 -31.26 -20.08 8.31
CA ASN A 409 -32.20 -20.91 7.57
C ASN A 409 -32.64 -20.25 6.25
N PHE A 410 -31.68 -20.03 5.36
CA PHE A 410 -31.92 -19.32 4.10
C PHE A 410 -33.01 -19.96 3.25
N ASN A 411 -33.20 -21.29 3.33
CA ASN A 411 -34.28 -21.97 2.63
C ASN A 411 -35.65 -21.45 3.10
N MET A 412 -35.89 -21.41 4.41
CA MET A 412 -37.12 -20.83 4.97
C MET A 412 -37.30 -19.37 4.54
N ARG A 413 -36.23 -18.56 4.57
CA ARG A 413 -36.32 -17.15 4.13
C ARG A 413 -36.58 -17.00 2.64
N LEU A 414 -36.02 -17.88 1.81
CA LEU A 414 -36.25 -17.92 0.38
C LEU A 414 -37.69 -18.34 0.06
N ASP A 415 -38.24 -19.28 0.84
CA ASP A 415 -39.65 -19.71 0.77
C ASP A 415 -40.60 -18.58 1.20
N LEU A 416 -40.20 -17.78 2.20
CA LEU A 416 -40.90 -16.56 2.60
C LEU A 416 -40.84 -15.45 1.55
N CYS A 417 -39.89 -15.52 0.61
CA CYS A 417 -39.82 -14.65 -0.57
C CYS A 417 -40.53 -15.26 -1.80
N ASP A 418 -41.49 -16.16 -1.53
CA ASP A 418 -42.43 -16.87 -2.40
C ASP A 418 -41.86 -17.97 -3.33
N TYR A 419 -42.51 -19.15 -3.25
CA TYR A 419 -42.51 -20.34 -4.13
C TYR A 419 -41.39 -20.51 -5.20
N LYS A 420 -40.73 -21.67 -5.09
CA LYS A 420 -39.97 -22.47 -6.08
C LYS A 420 -38.60 -21.97 -6.59
N ASN A 421 -37.61 -22.78 -6.18
CA ASN A 421 -36.40 -23.24 -6.87
C ASN A 421 -35.26 -22.25 -7.10
N ILE A 422 -34.32 -22.22 -6.15
CA ILE A 422 -32.89 -22.07 -6.46
C ILE A 422 -32.11 -23.08 -5.60
N SER A 423 -31.53 -24.09 -6.23
CA SER A 423 -30.56 -24.99 -5.59
C SER A 423 -29.22 -24.28 -5.41
N LEU A 424 -28.75 -24.16 -4.17
CA LEU A 424 -27.42 -23.67 -3.82
C LEU A 424 -26.35 -24.66 -4.32
N ILE A 425 -25.52 -24.21 -5.26
CA ILE A 425 -24.35 -24.94 -5.72
C ILE A 425 -23.27 -24.85 -4.64
N ASN A 426 -22.89 -26.01 -4.09
CA ASN A 426 -21.72 -26.16 -3.23
C ASN A 426 -20.45 -25.96 -4.06
N ILE A 427 -19.74 -24.85 -3.83
CA ILE A 427 -18.43 -24.60 -4.44
C ILE A 427 -17.35 -25.27 -3.60
N SER A 428 -16.63 -26.19 -4.24
CA SER A 428 -15.43 -26.85 -3.73
C SER A 428 -14.33 -25.85 -3.36
N LYS A 429 -13.58 -26.19 -2.29
CA LYS A 429 -12.42 -25.50 -1.68
C LYS A 429 -11.72 -24.49 -2.60
N SER A 430 -11.82 -23.21 -2.24
CA SER A 430 -11.22 -22.09 -2.99
C SER A 430 -9.73 -21.89 -2.65
N PRO A 431 -8.96 -21.19 -3.51
CA PRO A 431 -7.57 -20.78 -3.26
C PRO A 431 -7.31 -20.05 -1.93
N ALA A 432 -8.38 -19.59 -1.25
CA ALA A 432 -8.30 -19.02 0.09
C ALA A 432 -7.74 -20.00 1.14
N ASP A 433 -7.97 -21.30 0.97
CA ASP A 433 -7.49 -22.35 1.89
C ASP A 433 -5.94 -22.44 1.89
N ILE A 434 -5.31 -22.25 0.72
CA ILE A 434 -3.85 -22.23 0.58
C ILE A 434 -3.26 -20.98 1.25
N LEU A 435 -3.87 -19.81 1.04
CA LEU A 435 -3.41 -18.56 1.65
C LEU A 435 -3.60 -18.56 3.18
N TYR A 436 -4.61 -19.25 3.68
CA TYR A 436 -4.80 -19.46 5.12
C TYR A 436 -3.71 -20.36 5.70
N LEU A 437 -3.39 -21.47 5.03
CA LEU A 437 -2.31 -22.36 5.45
C LEU A 437 -0.98 -21.60 5.55
N PHE A 438 -0.65 -20.73 4.59
CA PHE A 438 0.55 -19.90 4.67
C PHE A 438 0.53 -18.90 5.84
N GLY A 439 -0.62 -18.28 6.13
CA GLY A 439 -0.75 -17.40 7.30
C GLY A 439 -0.62 -18.15 8.63
N LEU A 440 -1.14 -19.38 8.72
CA LEU A 440 -0.97 -20.24 9.89
C LEU A 440 0.50 -20.68 10.05
N ILE A 441 1.15 -21.09 8.96
CA ILE A 441 2.58 -21.45 8.96
C ILE A 441 3.43 -20.25 9.40
N GLU A 442 3.13 -19.04 8.92
CA GLU A 442 3.80 -17.82 9.34
C GLU A 442 3.71 -17.60 10.85
N LYS A 443 2.51 -17.68 11.43
CA LYS A 443 2.30 -17.55 12.88
C LYS A 443 3.05 -18.64 13.66
N ILE A 444 3.04 -19.89 13.20
CA ILE A 444 3.78 -20.99 13.84
C ILE A 444 5.29 -20.73 13.80
N ILE A 445 5.81 -20.27 12.66
CA ILE A 445 7.24 -19.96 12.51
C ILE A 445 7.63 -18.82 13.47
N ASP A 446 6.87 -17.74 13.50
CA ASP A 446 7.19 -16.57 14.30
C ASP A 446 7.02 -16.78 15.80
N PHE A 447 5.89 -17.34 16.24
CA PHE A 447 5.55 -17.40 17.67
C PHE A 447 6.04 -18.68 18.37
N ILE A 448 6.35 -19.74 17.62
CA ILE A 448 6.75 -21.03 18.21
C ILE A 448 8.18 -21.38 17.78
N LEU A 449 8.42 -21.53 16.48
CA LEU A 449 9.68 -22.10 15.99
C LEU A 449 10.86 -21.14 16.16
N THR A 450 10.68 -19.84 15.92
CA THR A 450 11.74 -18.84 16.03
C THR A 450 12.21 -18.65 17.48
N PRO A 451 11.34 -18.48 18.50
CA PRO A 451 11.76 -18.44 19.90
C PRO A 451 12.49 -19.71 20.35
N LEU A 452 11.98 -20.89 19.95
CA LEU A 452 12.63 -22.16 20.26
C LEU A 452 14.02 -22.26 19.62
N ALA A 453 14.17 -21.85 18.36
CA ALA A 453 15.47 -21.82 17.68
C ALA A 453 16.44 -20.82 18.35
N CYS A 454 15.95 -19.66 18.77
CA CYS A 454 16.78 -18.69 19.52
C CYS A 454 17.21 -19.23 20.88
N LEU A 455 16.31 -19.87 21.64
CA LEU A 455 16.64 -20.50 22.93
C LEU A 455 17.68 -21.61 22.77
N LEU A 456 17.49 -22.49 21.77
CA LEU A 456 18.45 -23.52 21.41
C LEU A 456 19.80 -22.89 21.03
N GLY A 457 19.78 -21.86 20.19
CA GLY A 457 20.98 -21.12 19.78
C GLY A 457 21.71 -20.49 20.95
N ILE A 458 21.00 -19.87 21.90
CA ILE A 458 21.57 -19.31 23.13
C ILE A 458 22.28 -20.40 23.93
N LEU A 459 21.60 -21.51 24.22
CA LEU A 459 22.15 -22.62 25.01
C LEU A 459 23.39 -23.24 24.36
N LEU A 460 23.31 -23.56 23.06
CA LEU A 460 24.41 -24.21 22.34
C LEU A 460 25.62 -23.30 22.16
N ASN A 461 25.42 -22.01 21.89
CA ASN A 461 26.52 -21.05 21.78
C ASN A 461 27.16 -20.77 23.16
N MET A 462 26.38 -20.65 24.23
CA MET A 462 26.92 -20.54 25.60
C MET A 462 27.76 -21.76 25.97
N LEU A 463 27.25 -22.96 25.71
CA LEU A 463 27.98 -24.20 25.94
C LEU A 463 29.29 -24.23 25.13
N THR A 464 29.25 -23.78 23.88
CA THR A 464 30.46 -23.64 23.04
C THR A 464 31.50 -22.71 23.66
N ILE A 465 31.08 -21.54 24.17
CA ILE A 465 31.96 -20.57 24.83
C ILE A 465 32.61 -21.21 26.07
N LEU A 466 31.83 -21.86 26.93
CA LEU A 466 32.34 -22.50 28.15
C LEU A 466 33.37 -23.60 27.85
N ILE A 467 33.10 -24.44 26.85
CA ILE A 467 34.01 -25.54 26.48
C ILE A 467 35.29 -24.99 25.85
N THR A 468 35.18 -23.99 24.97
CA THR A 468 36.36 -23.39 24.34
C THR A 468 37.27 -22.71 25.36
N LEU A 469 36.70 -22.00 26.34
CA LEU A 469 37.46 -21.42 27.46
C LEU A 469 38.25 -22.50 28.23
N LYS A 470 37.61 -23.63 28.53
CA LYS A 470 38.26 -24.75 29.23
C LYS A 470 39.28 -25.49 28.36
N ALA A 471 39.06 -25.58 27.06
CA ALA A 471 39.97 -26.25 26.13
C ALA A 471 41.26 -25.45 25.90
N THR A 472 41.19 -24.10 25.91
CA THR A 472 42.33 -23.23 25.63
C THR A 472 43.47 -23.29 26.66
N THR A 473 43.23 -23.80 27.87
CA THR A 473 44.29 -23.85 28.90
C THR A 473 45.38 -24.88 28.60
N ASN A 474 45.10 -25.86 27.73
CA ASN A 474 45.96 -27.04 27.55
C ASN A 474 46.40 -27.28 26.08
N SER A 475 46.10 -26.37 25.15
CA SER A 475 46.34 -26.59 23.72
C SER A 475 47.50 -25.79 23.13
N ASN A 476 48.10 -26.33 22.06
CA ASN A 476 49.15 -25.69 21.28
C ASN A 476 48.67 -24.35 20.68
N PHE A 477 49.62 -23.45 20.38
CA PHE A 477 49.35 -22.10 19.88
C PHE A 477 48.37 -22.06 18.67
N ILE A 478 48.54 -22.94 17.68
CA ILE A 478 47.66 -22.96 16.49
C ILE A 478 46.23 -23.39 16.85
N LEU A 479 46.09 -24.38 17.74
CA LEU A 479 44.78 -24.79 18.28
C LEU A 479 44.15 -23.68 19.12
N ASN A 480 44.96 -22.90 19.85
CA ASN A 480 44.48 -21.74 20.59
C ASN A 480 43.87 -20.70 19.66
N ASN A 481 44.50 -20.40 18.51
CA ASN A 481 43.94 -19.49 17.52
C ASN A 481 42.61 -20.01 16.96
N GLN A 482 42.48 -21.31 16.66
CA GLN A 482 41.21 -21.89 16.21
C GLN A 482 40.10 -21.79 17.27
N PHE A 483 40.40 -22.17 18.52
CA PHE A 483 39.44 -22.04 19.62
C PHE A 483 39.07 -20.57 19.89
N TYR A 484 39.98 -19.63 19.60
CA TYR A 484 39.71 -18.21 19.72
C TYR A 484 38.65 -17.73 18.72
N TYR A 485 38.80 -18.02 17.42
CA TYR A 485 37.79 -17.65 16.41
C TYR A 485 36.46 -18.36 16.65
N MET A 486 36.52 -19.63 17.07
CA MET A 486 35.34 -20.42 17.42
C MET A 486 34.58 -19.80 18.60
N LYS A 487 35.28 -19.38 19.66
CA LYS A 487 34.69 -18.70 20.81
C LYS A 487 34.02 -17.39 20.41
N TRP A 488 34.66 -16.59 19.56
CA TRP A 488 34.08 -15.33 19.10
C TRP A 488 32.89 -15.51 18.16
N ASN A 489 32.96 -16.46 17.23
CA ASN A 489 31.81 -16.82 16.42
C ASN A 489 30.62 -17.22 17.31
N ALA A 490 30.86 -18.04 18.34
CA ALA A 490 29.82 -18.42 19.30
C ALA A 490 29.29 -17.23 20.12
N MET A 491 30.17 -16.31 20.55
CA MET A 491 29.77 -15.10 21.28
C MET A 491 28.89 -14.17 20.42
N LEU A 492 29.27 -13.93 19.17
CA LEU A 492 28.48 -13.11 18.24
C LEU A 492 27.13 -13.76 17.95
N ASN A 493 27.12 -15.08 17.74
CA ASN A 493 25.91 -15.86 17.52
C ASN A 493 24.96 -15.86 18.73
N PHE A 494 25.51 -15.95 19.94
CA PHE A 494 24.75 -15.78 21.18
C PHE A 494 24.08 -14.40 21.24
N THR A 495 24.83 -13.33 20.96
CA THR A 495 24.29 -11.96 20.92
C THR A 495 23.22 -11.79 19.84
N ILE A 496 23.41 -12.39 18.65
CA ILE A 496 22.40 -12.41 17.58
C ILE A 496 21.10 -13.06 18.07
N CYS A 497 21.16 -14.22 18.74
CA CYS A 497 19.98 -14.90 19.25
C CYS A 497 19.26 -14.09 20.35
N LEU A 498 20.02 -13.39 21.21
CA LEU A 498 19.43 -12.47 22.21
C LEU A 498 18.68 -11.31 21.58
N ILE A 499 19.29 -10.64 20.59
CA ILE A 499 18.66 -9.54 19.86
C ILE A 499 17.40 -10.03 19.13
N GLN A 500 17.44 -11.22 18.53
CA GLN A 500 16.28 -11.78 17.83
C GLN A 500 15.15 -12.17 18.79
N ASN A 501 15.45 -12.67 19.98
CA ASN A 501 14.43 -12.86 21.03
C ASN A 501 13.81 -11.54 21.48
N PHE A 502 14.62 -10.48 21.62
CA PHE A 502 14.11 -9.15 21.93
C PHE A 502 13.21 -8.60 20.80
N ARG A 503 13.54 -8.90 19.54
CA ARG A 503 12.70 -8.57 18.37
C ARG A 503 11.36 -9.28 18.41
N LEU A 504 11.34 -10.54 18.82
CA LEU A 504 10.11 -11.32 18.96
C LEU A 504 9.22 -10.78 20.09
N PHE A 505 9.82 -10.44 21.24
CA PHE A 505 9.11 -9.79 22.33
C PHE A 505 8.47 -8.47 21.87
N TYR A 506 9.23 -7.67 21.13
CA TYR A 506 8.72 -6.44 20.52
C TYR A 506 7.54 -6.70 19.57
N ALA A 507 7.64 -7.71 18.70
CA ALA A 507 6.58 -8.06 17.77
C ALA A 507 5.31 -8.57 18.47
N ILE A 508 5.45 -9.36 19.55
CA ILE A 508 4.33 -9.81 20.37
C ILE A 508 3.66 -8.62 21.06
N SER A 509 4.45 -7.72 21.64
CA SER A 509 3.93 -6.54 22.33
C SER A 509 3.17 -5.60 21.39
N ASN A 510 3.45 -5.65 20.08
CA ASN A 510 2.71 -4.89 19.09
C ASN A 510 1.34 -5.49 18.72
N LEU A 511 1.08 -6.77 19.02
CA LEU A 511 -0.25 -7.33 18.77
C LEU A 511 -1.32 -6.72 19.68
N ASP A 512 -0.92 -6.24 20.86
CA ASP A 512 -1.78 -5.43 21.72
C ASP A 512 -1.67 -3.96 21.29
N ASN A 513 -2.66 -3.51 20.51
CA ASN A 513 -2.79 -2.12 20.05
C ASN A 513 -2.76 -1.08 21.20
N ASP A 514 -2.96 -1.52 22.44
CA ASP A 514 -3.05 -0.68 23.63
C ASP A 514 -1.68 -0.29 24.23
N LEU A 515 -0.58 -0.92 23.81
CA LEU A 515 0.75 -0.61 24.35
C LEU A 515 1.38 0.63 23.67
N ASN A 516 0.84 1.81 24.01
CA ASN A 516 1.32 3.13 23.56
C ASN A 516 2.83 3.37 23.80
N PHE A 517 3.44 2.67 24.77
CA PHE A 517 4.87 2.77 25.06
C PHE A 517 5.76 2.39 23.86
N ILE A 518 5.34 1.40 23.08
CA ILE A 518 6.15 0.87 21.97
C ILE A 518 6.20 1.85 20.80
N LYS A 519 5.17 2.72 20.69
CA LYS A 519 5.10 3.80 19.70
C LYS A 519 5.99 4.99 20.04
N SER A 520 6.58 5.02 21.24
CA SER A 520 7.43 6.14 21.67
C SER A 520 8.69 6.28 20.80
N TYR A 521 9.09 7.53 20.56
CA TYR A 521 10.26 7.88 19.74
C TYR A 521 11.57 7.17 20.19
N PRO A 522 11.91 7.09 21.50
CA PRO A 522 13.11 6.38 21.94
C PRO A 522 13.07 4.89 21.58
N VAL A 523 11.90 4.26 21.69
CA VAL A 523 11.74 2.84 21.38
C VAL A 523 11.91 2.58 19.87
N GLN A 524 11.44 3.48 19.01
CA GLN A 524 11.69 3.38 17.56
C GLN A 524 13.18 3.53 17.21
N ILE A 525 13.92 4.44 17.87
CA ILE A 525 15.37 4.56 17.70
C ILE A 525 16.08 3.28 18.13
N LEU A 526 15.72 2.77 19.31
CA LEU A 526 16.29 1.52 19.81
C LEU A 526 15.98 0.36 18.85
N TYR A 527 14.77 0.30 18.29
CA TYR A 527 14.39 -0.68 17.29
C TYR A 527 15.32 -0.62 16.07
N ILE A 528 15.49 0.56 15.46
CA ILE A 528 16.34 0.74 14.28
C ILE A 528 17.79 0.39 14.61
N PHE A 529 18.31 0.87 15.74
CA PHE A 529 19.68 0.64 16.16
C PHE A 529 19.96 -0.84 16.44
N PHE A 530 19.15 -1.50 17.26
CA PHE A 530 19.40 -2.89 17.67
C PHE A 530 19.05 -3.88 16.55
N PHE A 531 17.90 -3.74 15.90
CA PHE A 531 17.41 -4.77 14.98
C PHE A 531 17.87 -4.60 13.54
N GLN A 532 18.18 -3.38 13.10
CA GLN A 532 18.65 -3.15 11.73
C GLN A 532 20.16 -3.03 11.67
N PHE A 533 20.73 -2.08 12.43
CA PHE A 533 22.16 -1.80 12.40
C PHE A 533 23.00 -2.86 13.14
N LEU A 534 22.75 -3.05 14.44
CA LEU A 534 23.59 -3.91 15.28
C LEU A 534 23.47 -5.37 14.86
N LEU A 535 22.25 -5.86 14.62
CA LEU A 535 22.01 -7.22 14.15
C LEU A 535 22.78 -7.50 12.84
N SER A 536 22.68 -6.63 11.84
CA SER A 536 23.39 -6.81 10.55
C SER A 536 24.92 -6.80 10.72
N SER A 537 25.43 -5.91 11.58
CA SER A 537 26.86 -5.81 11.91
C SER A 537 27.37 -7.08 12.59
N LEU A 538 26.60 -7.63 13.53
CA LEU A 538 26.94 -8.88 14.21
C LEU A 538 26.88 -10.08 13.27
N LYS A 539 25.88 -10.16 12.38
CA LYS A 539 25.79 -11.21 11.34
C LYS A 539 27.04 -11.21 10.44
N PHE A 540 27.45 -10.03 9.98
CA PHE A 540 28.67 -9.87 9.17
C PHE A 540 29.92 -10.30 9.94
N SER A 541 30.07 -9.85 11.18
CA SER A 541 31.21 -10.21 12.02
C SER A 541 31.25 -11.72 12.32
N SER A 542 30.09 -12.36 12.51
CA SER A 542 29.95 -13.81 12.69
C SER A 542 30.41 -14.55 11.43
N SER A 543 29.97 -14.12 10.24
CA SER A 543 30.41 -14.68 8.97
C SER A 543 31.93 -14.55 8.76
N CYS A 544 32.52 -13.40 9.10
CA CYS A 544 33.97 -13.21 9.10
C CYS A 544 34.70 -14.15 10.06
N ALA A 545 34.22 -14.26 11.31
CA ALA A 545 34.83 -15.15 12.31
C ALA A 545 34.78 -16.62 11.85
N TYR A 546 33.68 -17.04 11.22
CA TYR A 546 33.55 -18.37 10.62
C TYR A 546 34.49 -18.56 9.41
N LEU A 547 34.64 -17.54 8.56
CA LEU A 547 35.58 -17.59 7.45
C LEU A 547 37.02 -17.76 7.94
N TYR A 548 37.44 -16.98 8.94
CA TYR A 548 38.77 -17.09 9.55
C TYR A 548 39.00 -18.47 10.16
N PHE A 549 38.00 -19.01 10.84
CA PHE A 549 38.02 -20.39 11.33
C PHE A 549 38.21 -21.40 10.17
N SER A 550 37.52 -21.21 9.05
CA SER A 550 37.61 -22.09 7.87
C SER A 550 38.98 -22.02 7.19
N ILE A 551 39.56 -20.83 7.08
CA ILE A 551 40.93 -20.64 6.56
C ILE A 551 41.95 -21.33 7.46
N LEU A 552 41.84 -21.20 8.78
CA LEU A 552 42.73 -21.87 9.73
C LEU A 552 42.56 -23.39 9.73
N ARG A 553 41.36 -23.92 9.46
CA ARG A 553 41.18 -25.37 9.26
C ARG A 553 41.94 -25.84 8.01
N CYS A 554 41.87 -25.07 6.93
CA CYS A 554 42.61 -25.35 5.70
C CYS A 554 44.14 -25.26 5.87
N SER A 555 44.63 -24.41 6.78
CA SER A 555 46.06 -24.30 7.07
C SER A 555 46.60 -25.46 7.90
N LEU A 556 45.76 -26.18 8.65
CA LEU A 556 46.22 -27.36 9.39
C LEU A 556 46.47 -28.61 8.52
N ILE A 557 45.96 -28.62 7.28
CA ILE A 557 45.97 -29.82 6.43
C ILE A 557 46.88 -29.62 5.21
N GLY A 558 47.91 -30.46 5.13
CA GLY A 558 48.93 -30.46 4.06
C GLY A 558 50.20 -29.67 4.44
N ARG A 559 51.30 -29.92 3.71
CA ARG A 559 52.61 -29.26 3.93
C ARG A 559 52.78 -27.95 3.14
N GLU A 560 52.02 -27.79 2.06
CA GLU A 560 52.06 -26.60 1.21
C GLU A 560 51.04 -25.57 1.67
N HIS A 561 51.54 -24.52 2.32
CA HIS A 561 50.75 -23.36 2.71
C HIS A 561 51.03 -22.23 1.73
N GLY A 562 50.04 -21.86 0.91
CA GLY A 562 50.08 -20.61 0.16
C GLY A 562 50.26 -19.42 1.10
N LYS A 563 50.83 -18.32 0.59
CA LYS A 563 51.16 -17.10 1.36
C LYS A 563 50.01 -16.59 2.24
N ILE A 564 48.77 -16.72 1.77
CA ILE A 564 47.55 -16.32 2.50
C ILE A 564 47.40 -17.08 3.83
N PHE A 565 47.67 -18.38 3.86
CA PHE A 565 47.54 -19.17 5.09
C PHE A 565 48.60 -18.78 6.13
N VAL A 566 49.83 -18.51 5.68
CA VAL A 566 50.93 -18.07 6.54
C VAL A 566 50.60 -16.70 7.15
N LEU A 567 50.12 -15.76 6.33
CA LEU A 567 49.69 -14.44 6.80
C LEU A 567 48.58 -14.56 7.86
N MET A 568 47.57 -15.39 7.60
CA MET A 568 46.46 -15.59 8.53
C MET A 568 46.85 -16.31 9.82
N MET A 569 47.83 -17.22 9.80
CA MET A 569 48.35 -17.85 11.02
C MET A 569 49.18 -16.88 11.88
N ASN A 570 49.86 -15.92 11.24
CA ASN A 570 50.67 -14.91 11.93
C ASN A 570 49.85 -13.69 12.41
N ALA A 571 48.67 -13.49 11.85
CA ALA A 571 47.81 -12.38 12.22
C ALA A 571 47.26 -12.55 13.65
N ASN A 572 47.33 -11.47 14.44
CA ASN A 572 46.78 -11.48 15.80
C ASN A 572 45.24 -11.56 15.74
N PRO A 573 44.63 -12.64 16.26
CA PRO A 573 43.20 -12.87 16.09
C PRO A 573 42.35 -11.82 16.81
N LYS A 574 42.85 -11.22 17.91
CA LYS A 574 42.19 -10.09 18.59
C LYS A 574 42.02 -8.89 17.64
N ARG A 575 43.09 -8.54 16.92
CA ARG A 575 43.09 -7.39 16.01
C ARG A 575 42.19 -7.66 14.80
N LEU A 576 42.23 -8.88 14.25
CA LEU A 576 41.37 -9.24 13.12
C LEU A 576 39.88 -9.15 13.49
N ILE A 577 39.47 -9.71 14.62
CA ILE A 577 38.05 -9.67 15.03
C ILE A 577 37.59 -8.24 15.33
N LEU A 578 38.42 -7.44 16.02
CA LEU A 578 38.12 -6.04 16.26
C LEU A 578 38.00 -5.26 14.95
N SER A 579 38.91 -5.48 13.99
CA SER A 579 38.84 -4.83 12.68
C SER A 579 37.59 -5.23 11.91
N THR A 580 37.14 -6.49 12.00
CA THR A 580 35.89 -6.93 11.36
C THR A 580 34.66 -6.34 12.02
N LEU A 581 34.66 -6.17 13.35
CA LEU A 581 33.56 -5.50 14.04
C LEU A 581 33.46 -4.02 13.61
N ILE A 582 34.58 -3.31 13.57
CA ILE A 582 34.63 -1.91 13.10
C ILE A 582 34.18 -1.82 11.64
N LEU A 583 34.73 -2.65 10.75
CA LEU A 583 34.36 -2.69 9.34
C LEU A 583 32.87 -3.02 9.16
N SER A 584 32.35 -3.99 9.92
CA SER A 584 30.93 -4.35 9.86
C SER A 584 30.01 -3.22 10.29
N GLY A 585 30.39 -2.48 11.34
CA GLY A 585 29.65 -1.31 11.80
C GLY A 585 29.66 -0.21 10.73
N MET A 586 30.83 0.08 10.14
CA MET A 586 30.95 1.11 9.11
C MET A 586 30.12 0.77 7.86
N LEU A 587 30.17 -0.48 7.38
CA LEU A 587 29.40 -0.91 6.20
C LEU A 587 27.88 -0.92 6.45
N ASN A 588 27.43 -1.22 7.67
CA ASN A 588 26.01 -1.27 8.02
C ASN A 588 25.45 0.07 8.52
N LEU A 589 26.27 1.10 8.68
CA LEU A 589 25.83 2.44 9.09
C LEU A 589 24.81 3.01 8.09
N VAL A 590 24.95 2.66 6.80
CA VAL A 590 24.00 3.00 5.73
C VAL A 590 22.57 2.58 6.05
N LYS A 591 22.38 1.44 6.74
CA LYS A 591 21.04 0.94 7.12
C LYS A 591 20.30 1.86 8.06
N LEU A 592 21.01 2.66 8.87
CA LEU A 592 20.36 3.63 9.76
C LEU A 592 19.63 4.72 8.97
N PHE A 593 20.08 5.03 7.75
CA PHE A 593 19.48 6.04 6.89
C PHE A 593 18.29 5.53 6.06
N SER A 594 18.03 4.22 6.07
CA SER A 594 16.92 3.60 5.32
C SER A 594 15.59 3.56 6.07
N TYR A 595 15.60 3.98 7.34
CA TYR A 595 14.42 4.01 8.19
C TYR A 595 14.13 5.44 8.61
N GLU A 596 12.89 5.88 8.38
CA GLU A 596 12.39 7.14 8.92
C GLU A 596 11.69 6.88 10.26
N ILE A 597 11.95 7.76 11.23
CA ILE A 597 11.23 7.75 12.49
C ILE A 597 9.90 8.47 12.27
N ASN A 598 8.80 7.77 12.51
CA ASN A 598 7.48 8.33 12.28
C ASN A 598 7.15 9.36 13.37
N LYS A 599 7.26 10.65 13.02
CA LYS A 599 6.98 11.78 13.94
C LYS A 599 5.53 12.26 13.92
N PHE A 600 4.79 12.02 12.84
CA PHE A 600 3.56 12.78 12.54
C PHE A 600 2.28 11.97 12.51
N ASN A 601 2.35 10.64 12.46
CA ASN A 601 1.16 9.82 12.42
C ASN A 601 1.23 8.69 13.45
N PHE A 602 0.71 8.95 14.66
CA PHE A 602 0.61 7.97 15.74
C PHE A 602 -0.23 6.73 15.38
N ALA A 603 -1.01 6.81 14.29
CA ALA A 603 -1.83 5.72 13.77
C ALA A 603 -1.10 4.86 12.72
N LEU A 604 0.06 5.27 12.19
CA LEU A 604 0.86 4.45 11.29
C LEU A 604 1.83 3.58 12.08
N ASP A 605 1.75 2.27 11.85
CA ASP A 605 2.60 1.25 12.45
C ASP A 605 4.09 1.51 12.17
N TYR A 606 4.85 1.77 13.26
CA TYR A 606 6.28 1.48 13.43
C TYR A 606 7.24 2.21 12.47
N PRO A 607 8.58 2.16 12.70
CA PRO A 607 9.51 2.72 11.71
C PRO A 607 9.27 2.04 10.36
N THR A 608 8.82 2.84 9.39
CA THR A 608 8.58 2.37 8.03
C THR A 608 9.89 2.44 7.26
N HIS A 609 10.18 1.39 6.48
CA HIS A 609 11.26 1.47 5.50
C HIS A 609 10.91 2.62 4.54
N VAL A 610 11.86 3.52 4.29
CA VAL A 610 11.62 4.68 3.43
C VAL A 610 11.42 4.20 2.01
N THR A 611 10.19 3.89 1.65
CA THR A 611 9.80 3.54 0.28
C THR A 611 9.39 4.79 -0.50
N VAL A 612 9.15 5.90 0.21
CA VAL A 612 8.81 7.21 -0.32
C VAL A 612 9.48 8.25 0.60
N PRO A 613 10.25 9.22 0.08
CA PRO A 613 10.80 10.31 0.89
C PRO A 613 9.65 11.16 1.41
N LEU A 614 9.23 10.92 2.65
CA LEU A 614 8.15 11.69 3.26
C LEU A 614 8.67 12.84 4.11
N LEU A 615 9.88 12.72 4.70
CA LEU A 615 10.36 13.72 5.66
C LEU A 615 11.74 14.34 5.40
N LEU A 616 12.72 13.58 4.91
CA LEU A 616 14.11 14.07 4.95
C LEU A 616 14.49 15.05 3.83
N GLY A 617 13.59 15.33 2.88
CA GLY A 617 13.92 16.15 1.71
C GLY A 617 15.03 15.52 0.83
N LEU A 618 15.37 14.25 1.08
CA LEU A 618 16.37 13.52 0.31
C LEU A 618 15.93 13.47 -1.14
N LYS A 619 16.87 13.77 -2.03
CA LYS A 619 16.63 13.59 -3.46
C LYS A 619 16.45 12.10 -3.72
N TYR A 620 15.59 11.78 -4.68
CA TYR A 620 15.34 10.40 -5.09
C TYR A 620 16.63 9.62 -5.43
N THR A 621 17.64 10.32 -5.97
CA THR A 621 18.99 9.77 -6.23
C THR A 621 19.71 9.32 -4.97
N GLU A 622 19.54 10.01 -3.85
CA GLU A 622 20.18 9.69 -2.57
C GLU A 622 19.57 8.43 -1.96
N LEU A 623 18.24 8.25 -2.08
CA LEU A 623 17.57 7.01 -1.67
C LEU A 623 18.07 5.82 -2.49
N ILE A 624 18.13 5.94 -3.82
CA ILE A 624 18.68 4.88 -4.68
C ILE A 624 20.12 4.52 -4.28
N LEU A 625 20.95 5.51 -3.94
CA LEU A 625 22.31 5.27 -3.47
C LEU A 625 22.33 4.52 -2.13
N ILE A 626 21.54 4.96 -1.15
CA ILE A 626 21.42 4.31 0.16
C ILE A 626 21.00 2.83 -0.01
N ASP A 627 19.95 2.58 -0.80
CA ASP A 627 19.44 1.23 -1.06
C ASP A 627 20.44 0.39 -1.85
N GLY A 628 21.12 0.98 -2.83
CA GLY A 628 22.18 0.31 -3.59
C GLY A 628 23.36 -0.11 -2.71
N PHE A 629 23.78 0.74 -1.78
CA PHE A 629 24.81 0.40 -0.80
C PHE A 629 24.35 -0.68 0.17
N ASN A 630 23.11 -0.62 0.67
CA ASN A 630 22.56 -1.67 1.52
C ASN A 630 22.50 -3.01 0.80
N PHE A 631 22.03 -3.02 -0.46
CA PHE A 631 22.04 -4.21 -1.29
C PHE A 631 23.44 -4.79 -1.42
N LEU A 632 24.45 -3.96 -1.70
CA LEU A 632 25.84 -4.40 -1.83
C LEU A 632 26.37 -4.97 -0.51
N THR A 633 26.13 -4.29 0.62
CA THR A 633 26.55 -4.75 1.95
C THR A 633 25.92 -6.10 2.28
N ASP A 634 24.62 -6.25 2.05
CA ASP A 634 23.91 -7.49 2.32
C ASP A 634 24.29 -8.61 1.32
N LEU A 635 24.55 -8.29 0.05
CA LEU A 635 25.09 -9.23 -0.94
C LEU A 635 26.45 -9.78 -0.48
N ILE A 636 27.36 -8.92 -0.04
CA ILE A 636 28.67 -9.33 0.48
C ILE A 636 28.48 -10.20 1.73
N ASN A 637 27.59 -9.79 2.63
CA ASN A 637 27.33 -10.48 3.89
C ASN A 637 26.76 -11.90 3.69
N TYR A 638 25.72 -12.03 2.88
CA TYR A 638 24.97 -13.28 2.73
C TYR A 638 25.53 -14.17 1.63
N PHE A 639 25.94 -13.60 0.49
CA PHE A 639 26.42 -14.38 -0.65
C PHE A 639 27.94 -14.50 -0.70
N GLY A 640 28.62 -13.36 -0.54
CA GLY A 640 30.08 -13.30 -0.64
C GLY A 640 30.77 -14.25 0.34
N PHE A 641 30.47 -14.12 1.64
CA PHE A 641 31.07 -14.99 2.66
C PHE A 641 30.67 -16.47 2.52
N LEU A 642 29.45 -16.74 2.07
CA LEU A 642 28.95 -18.09 1.89
C LEU A 642 29.70 -18.82 0.76
N ILE A 643 29.88 -18.17 -0.40
CA ILE A 643 30.69 -18.73 -1.51
C ILE A 643 32.12 -18.92 -1.06
N VAL A 644 32.73 -17.89 -0.46
CA VAL A 644 34.15 -17.96 -0.08
C VAL A 644 34.37 -19.08 0.94
N SER A 645 33.47 -19.22 1.92
CA SER A 645 33.53 -20.32 2.90
C SER A 645 33.38 -21.69 2.24
N LEU A 646 32.45 -21.84 1.29
CA LEU A 646 32.26 -23.07 0.52
C LEU A 646 33.52 -23.42 -0.28
N VAL A 647 34.17 -22.44 -0.92
CA VAL A 647 35.43 -22.64 -1.65
C VAL A 647 36.52 -23.14 -0.73
N PHE A 648 36.67 -22.57 0.48
CA PHE A 648 37.64 -23.06 1.45
C PHE A 648 37.30 -24.47 1.94
N ASP A 649 36.03 -24.78 2.21
CA ASP A 649 35.62 -26.14 2.58
C ASP A 649 35.91 -27.14 1.45
N LEU A 650 35.68 -26.79 0.18
CA LEU A 650 36.02 -27.64 -0.98
C LEU A 650 37.54 -27.86 -1.10
N ILE A 651 38.35 -26.82 -0.87
CA ILE A 651 39.81 -26.94 -0.81
C ILE A 651 40.23 -27.88 0.32
N LEU A 652 39.60 -27.76 1.50
CA LEU A 652 39.84 -28.62 2.66
C LEU A 652 39.51 -30.09 2.33
N ILE A 653 38.36 -30.35 1.73
CA ILE A 653 37.91 -31.68 1.27
C ILE A 653 38.93 -32.27 0.30
N ASN A 654 39.40 -31.50 -0.68
CA ASN A 654 40.38 -31.97 -1.66
C ASN A 654 41.73 -32.29 -0.98
N LYS A 655 42.20 -31.43 -0.07
CA LYS A 655 43.43 -31.65 0.70
C LYS A 655 43.33 -32.87 1.61
N LEU A 656 42.22 -33.06 2.30
CA LEU A 656 41.93 -34.25 3.09
C LEU A 656 41.97 -35.51 2.23
N ARG A 657 41.26 -35.50 1.09
CA ARG A 657 41.21 -36.63 0.17
C ARG A 657 42.60 -37.00 -0.37
N LYS A 658 43.43 -36.01 -0.72
CA LYS A 658 44.83 -36.26 -1.13
C LYS A 658 45.66 -36.86 0.01
N THR A 659 45.48 -36.37 1.23
CA THR A 659 46.20 -36.87 2.42
C THR A 659 45.80 -38.29 2.80
N ILE A 660 44.51 -38.63 2.67
CA ILE A 660 44.01 -40.00 2.86
C ILE A 660 44.62 -40.92 1.81
N LYS A 661 44.56 -40.54 0.52
CA LYS A 661 45.13 -41.34 -0.58
C LYS A 661 46.63 -41.58 -0.44
N THR A 662 47.40 -40.59 0.02
CA THR A 662 48.85 -40.78 0.23
C THR A 662 49.12 -41.70 1.40
N ARG A 663 48.32 -41.63 2.47
CA ARG A 663 48.41 -42.57 3.60
C ARG A 663 48.01 -43.99 3.22
N GLU A 664 46.91 -44.18 2.49
CA GLU A 664 46.50 -45.50 1.99
C GLU A 664 47.61 -46.18 1.17
N LYS A 665 48.31 -45.40 0.31
CA LYS A 665 49.46 -45.91 -0.45
C LYS A 665 50.63 -46.34 0.44
N LEU A 666 50.91 -45.59 1.51
CA LEU A 666 51.96 -45.95 2.48
C LEU A 666 51.55 -47.15 3.36
N VAL A 667 50.28 -47.25 3.73
CA VAL A 667 49.74 -48.31 4.61
C VAL A 667 49.56 -49.64 3.87
N LYS A 668 49.34 -49.64 2.54
CA LYS A 668 49.38 -50.89 1.75
C LYS A 668 50.72 -51.65 1.85
N GLY A 669 51.79 -51.01 2.35
CA GLY A 669 53.05 -51.67 2.72
C GLY A 669 53.14 -52.21 4.16
N ASN A 670 52.29 -51.76 5.09
CA ASN A 670 52.34 -52.12 6.52
C ASN A 670 50.93 -52.41 7.08
N PHE A 671 50.65 -53.68 7.38
CA PHE A 671 49.32 -54.25 7.65
C PHE A 671 48.58 -53.80 8.93
N LEU A 672 49.03 -52.78 9.67
CA LEU A 672 48.73 -52.68 11.11
C LEU A 672 47.77 -51.60 11.64
N ASN A 673 46.97 -50.85 10.85
CA ASN A 673 45.95 -49.96 11.47
C ASN A 673 44.75 -49.58 10.57
N LYS A 674 43.80 -50.49 10.35
CA LYS A 674 42.53 -50.19 9.64
C LYS A 674 41.58 -49.21 10.36
N SER A 675 41.69 -49.06 11.69
CA SER A 675 40.73 -48.27 12.48
C SER A 675 40.81 -46.76 12.27
N ASN A 676 41.97 -46.24 11.85
CA ASN A 676 42.18 -44.80 11.63
C ASN A 676 41.60 -44.31 10.30
N ASP A 677 41.55 -45.16 9.26
CA ASP A 677 41.06 -44.78 7.93
C ASP A 677 39.56 -44.51 7.95
N ASP A 678 38.79 -45.35 8.67
CA ASP A 678 37.35 -45.15 8.88
C ASP A 678 37.03 -43.81 9.55
N LEU A 679 37.87 -43.38 10.49
CA LEU A 679 37.69 -42.12 11.19
C LEU A 679 37.92 -40.92 10.25
N GLN A 680 38.87 -41.04 9.32
CA GLN A 680 39.16 -40.01 8.32
C GLN A 680 38.05 -39.91 7.27
N PHE A 681 37.56 -41.03 6.74
CA PHE A 681 36.41 -41.02 5.84
C PHE A 681 35.15 -40.45 6.50
N LYS A 682 34.86 -40.81 7.76
CA LYS A 682 33.75 -40.22 8.53
C LYS A 682 33.89 -38.72 8.67
N SER A 683 35.08 -38.21 8.99
CA SER A 683 35.31 -36.77 9.07
C SER A 683 35.14 -36.06 7.71
N LEU A 684 35.58 -36.67 6.60
CA LEU A 684 35.36 -36.12 5.26
C LEU A 684 33.86 -36.04 4.92
N ALA A 685 33.11 -37.11 5.18
CA ALA A 685 31.67 -37.17 4.90
C ALA A 685 30.89 -36.14 5.73
N LEU A 686 31.22 -36.01 7.02
CA LEU A 686 30.64 -34.98 7.88
C LEU A 686 30.95 -33.57 7.38
N LEU A 687 32.10 -33.36 6.72
CA LEU A 687 32.56 -32.01 6.36
C LEU A 687 31.79 -31.55 5.14
N ILE A 688 31.61 -32.47 4.18
CA ILE A 688 30.72 -32.30 3.04
C ILE A 688 29.30 -32.02 3.53
N LEU A 689 28.75 -32.90 4.39
CA LEU A 689 27.38 -32.78 4.89
C LEU A 689 27.16 -31.44 5.59
N ASN A 690 28.12 -30.99 6.39
CA ASN A 690 27.99 -29.68 7.01
C ASN A 690 28.12 -28.52 6.05
N SER A 691 29.08 -28.55 5.13
CA SER A 691 29.25 -27.46 4.17
C SER A 691 27.97 -27.32 3.32
N THR A 692 27.39 -28.46 2.89
CA THR A 692 26.09 -28.47 2.21
C THR A 692 24.95 -27.99 3.11
N PHE A 693 24.91 -28.40 4.37
CA PHE A 693 23.85 -27.99 5.30
C PHE A 693 23.92 -26.49 5.63
N ASN A 694 25.11 -25.96 5.91
CA ASN A 694 25.32 -24.54 6.12
C ASN A 694 25.00 -23.71 4.88
N PHE A 695 25.35 -24.20 3.69
CA PHE A 695 24.97 -23.57 2.44
C PHE A 695 23.45 -23.54 2.27
N LEU A 696 22.78 -24.68 2.42
CA LEU A 696 21.33 -24.82 2.25
C LEU A 696 20.52 -24.01 3.27
N LEU A 697 20.97 -23.92 4.53
CA LEU A 697 20.25 -23.16 5.56
C LEU A 697 20.41 -21.64 5.40
N ARG A 698 21.50 -21.16 4.78
CA ARG A 698 21.76 -19.74 4.58
C ARG A 698 21.33 -19.22 3.20
N LEU A 699 21.23 -20.09 2.20
CA LEU A 699 20.74 -19.75 0.86
C LEU A 699 19.41 -18.97 0.86
N PRO A 700 18.42 -19.30 1.72
CA PRO A 700 17.16 -18.56 1.76
C PRO A 700 17.33 -17.08 2.14
N GLU A 701 18.32 -16.70 2.95
CA GLU A 701 18.58 -15.28 3.25
C GLU A 701 18.95 -14.48 1.99
N MET A 702 19.57 -15.12 0.99
CA MET A 702 19.82 -14.47 -0.29
C MET A 702 18.53 -14.20 -1.07
N TYR A 703 17.58 -15.13 -1.03
CA TYR A 703 16.29 -14.93 -1.68
C TYR A 703 15.58 -13.72 -1.07
N ASN A 704 15.66 -13.59 0.26
CA ASN A 704 15.13 -12.46 0.99
C ASN A 704 15.77 -11.12 0.57
N LEU A 705 17.11 -11.07 0.48
CA LEU A 705 17.83 -9.91 -0.07
C LEU A 705 17.27 -9.52 -1.44
N ILE A 706 17.23 -10.48 -2.35
CA ILE A 706 16.78 -10.28 -3.73
C ILE A 706 15.34 -9.75 -3.73
N TYR A 707 14.47 -10.33 -2.90
CA TYR A 707 13.08 -9.93 -2.76
C TYR A 707 12.89 -8.50 -2.24
N LEU A 708 13.55 -8.12 -1.14
CA LEU A 708 13.42 -6.77 -0.56
C LEU A 708 13.84 -5.70 -1.57
N ASN A 709 14.92 -5.94 -2.30
CA ASN A 709 15.39 -5.04 -3.33
C ASN A 709 14.49 -5.04 -4.57
N PHE A 710 13.91 -6.18 -4.96
CA PHE A 710 12.90 -6.21 -6.02
C PHE A 710 11.60 -5.50 -5.63
N SER A 711 11.19 -5.55 -4.36
CA SER A 711 10.05 -4.79 -3.86
C SER A 711 10.30 -3.28 -3.96
N LEU A 712 11.53 -2.84 -3.68
CA LEU A 712 11.94 -1.46 -3.84
C LEU A 712 11.98 -1.05 -5.32
N ILE A 713 12.59 -1.86 -6.18
CA ILE A 713 12.56 -1.67 -7.62
C ILE A 713 11.11 -1.61 -8.14
N ASN A 714 10.20 -2.40 -7.56
CA ASN A 714 8.77 -2.36 -7.88
C ASN A 714 8.10 -1.07 -7.40
N SER A 715 8.41 -0.54 -6.20
CA SER A 715 7.86 0.75 -5.77
C SER A 715 8.36 1.89 -6.68
N ILE A 716 9.61 1.80 -7.13
CA ILE A 716 10.19 2.67 -8.16
C ILE A 716 9.41 2.58 -9.47
N PHE A 717 9.22 1.37 -10.02
CA PHE A 717 8.47 1.15 -11.26
C PHE A 717 7.02 1.60 -11.17
N LYS A 718 6.38 1.39 -10.01
CA LYS A 718 4.99 1.78 -9.76
C LYS A 718 4.81 3.29 -9.70
N ASN A 719 5.84 4.02 -9.27
CA ASN A 719 5.83 5.48 -9.16
C ASN A 719 6.34 6.20 -10.42
N GLY A 720 6.93 5.51 -11.41
CA GLY A 720 7.23 6.15 -12.69
C GLY A 720 8.00 5.30 -13.70
N TYR A 721 7.61 5.47 -14.96
CA TYR A 721 8.43 5.39 -16.18
C TYR A 721 8.53 4.10 -17.01
N ILE A 722 8.22 2.88 -16.53
CA ILE A 722 8.35 1.69 -17.41
C ILE A 722 7.13 0.75 -17.28
N GLN A 723 6.18 0.88 -18.22
CA GLN A 723 4.98 0.03 -18.34
C GLN A 723 5.28 -1.33 -19.01
N SER A 724 6.12 -2.17 -18.41
CA SER A 724 6.22 -3.57 -18.86
C SER A 724 5.17 -4.41 -18.13
N LYS A 725 4.07 -4.75 -18.84
CA LYS A 725 2.95 -5.54 -18.29
C LYS A 725 3.41 -6.86 -17.64
N ASN A 726 4.37 -7.56 -18.24
CA ASN A 726 4.84 -8.85 -17.74
C ASN A 726 5.61 -8.75 -16.41
N LEU A 727 6.46 -7.74 -16.25
CA LEU A 727 7.16 -7.47 -14.98
C LEU A 727 6.15 -7.04 -13.91
N PHE A 728 5.15 -6.21 -14.24
CA PHE A 728 4.10 -5.81 -13.31
C PHE A 728 3.30 -6.99 -12.73
N TYR A 729 3.00 -8.03 -13.53
CA TYR A 729 2.31 -9.23 -13.03
C TYR A 729 3.19 -10.07 -12.11
N LEU A 730 4.44 -10.30 -12.50
CA LEU A 730 5.41 -11.04 -11.69
C LEU A 730 5.68 -10.31 -10.36
N PHE A 731 5.76 -8.97 -10.41
CA PHE A 731 5.92 -8.11 -9.24
C PHE A 731 4.68 -8.03 -8.36
N ASN A 732 3.46 -8.00 -8.89
CA ASN A 732 2.25 -8.06 -8.08
C ASN A 732 2.07 -9.43 -7.42
N PHE A 733 2.45 -10.52 -8.08
CA PHE A 733 2.42 -11.84 -7.46
C PHE A 733 3.43 -11.96 -6.32
N ALA A 734 4.64 -11.45 -6.51
CA ALA A 734 5.68 -11.41 -5.48
C ALA A 734 5.32 -10.48 -4.31
N SER A 735 4.88 -9.24 -4.58
CA SER A 735 4.62 -8.25 -3.52
C SER A 735 3.32 -8.48 -2.73
N ARG A 736 2.40 -9.30 -3.23
CA ARG A 736 1.05 -9.46 -2.63
C ARG A 736 0.76 -10.83 -2.02
N SER A 737 1.68 -11.80 -2.11
CA SER A 737 1.42 -13.13 -1.58
C SER A 737 1.94 -13.28 -0.15
N ASN A 738 1.07 -13.73 0.77
CA ASN A 738 1.47 -14.19 2.11
C ASN A 738 2.63 -15.19 2.04
N ILE A 739 2.72 -15.95 0.92
CA ILE A 739 3.82 -16.85 0.61
C ILE A 739 5.18 -16.18 0.78
N MET A 740 5.38 -14.95 0.29
CA MET A 740 6.68 -14.28 0.41
C MET A 740 7.00 -13.85 1.84
N PHE A 741 6.00 -13.42 2.61
CA PHE A 741 6.17 -13.16 4.04
C PHE A 741 6.49 -14.45 4.81
N THR A 742 5.75 -15.53 4.55
CA THR A 742 6.05 -16.85 5.12
C THR A 742 7.45 -17.32 4.76
N LEU A 743 7.87 -17.15 3.50
CA LEU A 743 9.23 -17.47 3.05
C LEU A 743 10.24 -16.61 3.80
N TYR A 744 10.05 -15.29 3.89
CA TYR A 744 10.90 -14.38 4.65
C TYR A 744 11.08 -14.84 6.11
N LYS A 745 10.00 -15.22 6.80
CA LYS A 745 10.08 -15.76 8.18
C LYS A 745 10.77 -17.11 8.23
N THR A 746 10.48 -17.99 7.28
CA THR A 746 11.15 -19.29 7.13
C THR A 746 12.66 -19.11 6.97
N THR A 747 13.10 -18.14 6.16
CA THR A 747 14.53 -17.86 5.92
C THR A 747 15.23 -17.41 7.20
N SER A 748 14.58 -16.55 7.99
CA SER A 748 15.08 -16.09 9.28
C SER A 748 15.19 -17.23 10.30
N PHE A 749 14.21 -18.13 10.33
CA PHE A 749 14.23 -19.33 11.16
C PHE A 749 15.36 -20.29 10.76
N LEU A 750 15.52 -20.58 9.46
CA LEU A 750 16.58 -21.45 8.94
C LEU A 750 17.97 -20.88 9.25
N TYR A 751 18.14 -19.56 9.20
CA TYR A 751 19.38 -18.90 9.61
C TYR A 751 19.70 -19.13 11.09
N LEU A 752 18.71 -19.03 11.99
CA LEU A 752 18.90 -19.30 13.42
C LEU A 752 19.28 -20.77 13.67
N LEU A 753 18.71 -21.70 12.91
CA LEU A 753 19.15 -23.09 12.93
C LEU A 753 20.60 -23.25 12.43
N SER A 754 21.02 -22.50 11.41
CA SER A 754 22.41 -22.50 10.92
C SER A 754 23.39 -21.97 11.97
N ILE A 755 23.00 -20.95 12.73
CA ILE A 755 23.83 -20.46 13.83
C ILE A 755 23.99 -21.55 14.90
N SER A 756 22.91 -22.27 15.20
CA SER A 756 22.86 -23.32 16.22
C SER A 756 23.63 -24.58 15.81
N SER A 757 23.71 -24.89 14.51
CA SER A 757 24.39 -26.08 13.97
C SER A 757 25.90 -26.07 14.24
N ASN A 758 26.50 -24.88 14.44
CA ASN A 758 27.93 -24.73 14.71
C ASN A 758 28.40 -25.57 15.92
N PHE A 759 27.60 -25.69 16.99
CA PHE A 759 27.97 -26.55 18.12
C PHE A 759 28.15 -28.01 17.72
N PHE A 760 27.18 -28.56 16.96
CA PHE A 760 27.22 -29.93 16.48
C PHE A 760 28.41 -30.16 15.56
N MET A 761 28.76 -29.13 14.78
CA MET A 761 29.98 -29.16 14.00
C MET A 761 31.23 -29.30 14.85
N PHE A 762 31.37 -28.47 15.86
CA PHE A 762 32.56 -28.57 16.69
C PHE A 762 32.62 -29.89 17.47
N TYR A 763 31.47 -30.39 17.91
CA TYR A 763 31.34 -31.69 18.58
C TYR A 763 31.74 -32.88 17.68
N THR A 764 31.33 -32.85 16.42
CA THR A 764 31.60 -33.92 15.45
C THR A 764 33.06 -33.90 14.98
N PHE A 765 33.64 -32.71 14.77
CA PHE A 765 34.97 -32.56 14.17
C PHE A 765 36.13 -32.53 15.14
N ASN A 766 35.95 -31.98 16.33
CA ASN A 766 37.06 -31.71 17.24
C ASN A 766 37.02 -32.67 18.42
N SER A 767 37.92 -33.68 18.41
CA SER A 767 38.03 -34.67 19.48
C SER A 767 38.37 -34.03 20.83
N ILE A 768 39.18 -32.97 20.84
CA ILE A 768 39.51 -32.19 22.04
C ILE A 768 38.25 -31.49 22.56
N PHE A 769 37.45 -30.89 21.69
CA PHE A 769 36.19 -30.27 22.07
C PHE A 769 35.22 -31.30 22.68
N ARG A 770 35.08 -32.47 22.04
CA ARG A 770 34.26 -33.59 22.56
C ARG A 770 34.75 -34.09 23.91
N PHE A 771 36.06 -34.25 24.09
CA PHE A 771 36.64 -34.66 25.35
C PHE A 771 36.41 -33.61 26.45
N SER A 772 36.60 -32.34 26.14
CA SER A 772 36.33 -31.22 27.04
C SER A 772 34.86 -31.12 27.44
N LEU A 773 33.93 -31.37 26.51
CA LEU A 773 32.50 -31.48 26.79
C LEU A 773 32.20 -32.63 27.78
N LYS A 774 32.74 -33.83 27.52
CA LYS A 774 32.58 -34.98 28.45
C LYS A 774 33.14 -34.66 29.84
N LYS A 775 34.31 -34.02 29.91
CA LYS A 775 34.93 -33.61 31.18
C LYS A 775 34.09 -32.56 31.91
N TYR A 776 33.47 -31.63 31.17
CA TYR A 776 32.58 -30.61 31.73
C TYR A 776 31.37 -31.25 32.43
N PHE A 777 30.65 -32.15 31.75
CA PHE A 777 29.51 -32.85 32.35
C PHE A 777 29.90 -33.81 33.49
N LYS A 778 31.07 -34.46 33.39
CA LYS A 778 31.55 -35.33 34.48
C LYS A 778 31.91 -34.52 35.74
N SER A 779 32.42 -33.29 35.60
CA SER A 779 32.70 -32.44 36.76
C SER A 779 31.43 -31.92 37.43
N THR A 780 30.38 -31.59 36.66
CA THR A 780 29.11 -31.13 37.22
C THR A 780 28.35 -32.23 37.95
N ASN A 781 28.41 -33.48 37.47
CA ASN A 781 27.76 -34.59 38.17
C ASN A 781 28.44 -34.91 39.50
N LYS A 782 29.78 -34.85 39.57
CA LYS A 782 30.51 -35.07 40.83
C LYS A 782 30.22 -34.02 41.91
N SER A 783 29.94 -32.77 41.53
CA SER A 783 29.53 -31.74 42.50
C SER A 783 28.11 -31.94 43.02
N ILE A 784 27.22 -32.55 42.22
CA ILE A 784 25.85 -32.88 42.65
C ILE A 784 25.90 -34.06 43.63
N ASP A 785 26.60 -35.14 43.29
CA ASP A 785 26.76 -36.32 44.17
C ASP A 785 27.51 -36.00 45.48
N GLY A 786 28.41 -35.01 45.45
CA GLY A 786 29.14 -34.53 46.63
C GLY A 786 28.25 -33.77 47.62
N ASN A 787 27.29 -32.99 47.10
CA ASN A 787 26.35 -32.22 47.94
C ASN A 787 25.25 -33.09 48.54
N GLU A 788 24.79 -34.15 47.86
CA GLU A 788 23.85 -35.12 48.45
C GLU A 788 24.47 -35.81 49.67
N LYS A 789 25.75 -36.18 49.61
CA LYS A 789 26.45 -36.82 50.75
C LYS A 789 26.71 -35.88 51.93
N SER A 790 26.75 -34.56 51.72
CA SER A 790 26.80 -33.58 52.81
C SER A 790 25.43 -33.27 53.40
N PHE A 791 24.34 -33.35 52.61
CA PHE A 791 22.99 -33.12 53.12
C PHE A 791 22.51 -34.26 54.02
N THR A 792 22.90 -35.51 53.74
CA THR A 792 22.59 -36.67 54.60
C THR A 792 23.42 -36.76 55.87
N LYS A 793 24.44 -35.89 56.07
CA LYS A 793 25.27 -35.87 57.29
C LYS A 793 24.87 -34.80 58.31
N ASN A 794 23.99 -33.86 57.96
CA ASN A 794 23.53 -32.79 58.85
C ASN A 794 22.07 -32.97 59.33
N THR A 795 21.51 -34.18 59.20
CA THR A 795 20.18 -34.54 59.71
C THR A 795 20.21 -35.77 60.63
N GLY A 796 21.39 -36.08 61.20
CA GLY A 796 21.57 -37.08 62.25
C GLY A 796 22.02 -36.44 63.55
#